data_AF-Q8ZQF5-F1
#
_entry.id   AF-Q8ZQF5-F1
#
_cell.length_a   1.000
_cell.length_b   1.000
_cell.length_c   1.000
_cell.angle_alpha   90.00
_cell.angle_beta   90.00
_cell.angle_gamma   90.00
#
_symmetry.space_group_name_H-M   'P 1'
#
loop_
_entity.id
_entity.type
_entity.pdbx_description
1 polymer ?
#
loop_
_entity_poly.entity_id
_entity_poly.type
_entity_poly.pdbx_seq_one_letter_code
_entity_poly.pdbx_strand_id
1 'polypeptide(L)'
;MPVLISGVLKDGTGMPVQNCTIQLKACRTSTAVVVNTVASENPDEAGRYSMDVEQGQYTVTLLVEGYPPSPAGVITVYVDSKPGTLNDFLGAMTEDDVRPEALRRFEAMVEEVARQASEASRNATAAGQASEQAQTSAGQAAESATAAASAAGAADASATQAASSAASAESSAGTATTKAGEASASAASADTARTAAAASEAAAKTSEANADASRTAAGDSAAAAAASATAAQTSAERAGASETAAKTSETQAASSAGDAGASATAAAASEKAAAASAAEAKTSETNAATSASTAAASATAASSSASEASTHAAASDTSASLAAQSRAAAGESATRAEEAAKRAEDIADVISLEDASLTKKGIVQLSSATDSDSEALASTPKAVKTVMGEVQTKAPLDSPALTGTPTAPTPETTAAGIEIATAAFVAAKVAQLVGSAPEALDTLKELADALGNDPNFATTVLNKLAGKQPLDDTLTALSGKSVDGLIEYIGLRNTIDKAAGALPAGGTAVAANRLVSRGALPALTGTTRGSDSGLIMGEVYNNGYPTQYGNILRLTGTGDGEILIGWSGANGAPAPAYIRSHRDTADAEWSEWAMLYTTLNPPPDSHPVGAAIAWPSDATPAGYALMQGQSFDKSAYPLLAIAYPSGVIPDMRGWTIKGKPASGRAVLSQEMDGNKSHSHTARAQDTDLGTKTTSSFDYGTKSTNTTGGHTHEFGGYINSYWGDSNHTSFQPGGGAWTQAAGDHAHTVYIGGHEHTMYIGPHGHVVIVDADGNAETTVKNIAFNYIVRLA
;
A
#
# COMPACT_ATOMS: atom_id res chain seq x y z
N MET A 1 -8.63 -110.01 167.47
CA MET A 1 -8.07 -111.38 167.41
C MET A 1 -7.73 -111.62 165.97
N PRO A 2 -6.56 -112.19 165.66
CA PRO A 2 -6.24 -112.58 164.29
C PRO A 2 -7.28 -113.59 163.78
N VAL A 3 -7.61 -113.47 162.50
CA VAL A 3 -8.50 -114.40 161.79
C VAL A 3 -7.62 -115.34 160.97
N LEU A 4 -7.80 -116.63 161.15
CA LEU A 4 -7.02 -117.64 160.45
C LEU A 4 -7.48 -117.73 158.99
N ILE A 5 -6.57 -117.41 158.06
CA ILE A 5 -6.73 -117.65 156.63
C ILE A 5 -5.88 -118.85 156.25
N SER A 6 -6.51 -119.98 155.93
CA SER A 6 -5.81 -121.23 155.62
C SER A 6 -6.50 -122.04 154.53
N GLY A 7 -5.74 -122.77 153.72
CA GLY A 7 -6.28 -123.55 152.62
C GLY A 7 -5.20 -124.15 151.72
N VAL A 8 -5.61 -124.64 150.55
CA VAL A 8 -4.69 -125.10 149.49
C VAL A 8 -4.80 -124.13 148.32
N LEU A 9 -3.71 -123.47 147.95
CA LEU A 9 -3.64 -122.61 146.77
C LEU A 9 -3.56 -123.52 145.54
N LYS A 10 -4.57 -123.46 144.68
CA LYS A 10 -4.68 -124.26 143.46
C LYS A 10 -4.71 -123.36 142.24
N ASP A 11 -4.12 -123.81 141.15
CA ASP A 11 -4.26 -123.15 139.85
C ASP A 11 -5.63 -123.46 139.21
N GLY A 12 -5.86 -122.93 138.01
CA GLY A 12 -7.08 -123.19 137.23
C GLY A 12 -7.25 -124.66 136.79
N THR A 13 -6.26 -125.53 137.00
CA THR A 13 -6.31 -126.97 136.72
C THR A 13 -6.48 -127.84 137.96
N GLY A 14 -6.54 -127.22 139.14
CA GLY A 14 -6.66 -127.92 140.43
C GLY A 14 -5.33 -128.44 140.97
N MET A 15 -4.20 -128.14 140.32
CA MET A 15 -2.86 -128.46 140.82
C MET A 15 -2.41 -127.46 141.89
N PRO A 16 -1.68 -127.90 142.93
CA PRO A 16 -1.15 -126.99 143.94
C PRO A 16 -0.15 -125.99 143.33
N VAL A 17 -0.31 -124.70 143.65
CA VAL A 17 0.60 -123.65 143.21
C VAL A 17 1.84 -123.66 144.10
N GLN A 18 2.96 -124.11 143.54
CA GLN A 18 4.28 -124.11 144.19
C GLN A 18 5.02 -122.78 143.91
N ASN A 19 6.03 -122.46 144.73
CA ASN A 19 6.88 -121.26 144.59
C ASN A 19 6.10 -119.93 144.47
N CYS A 20 5.01 -119.83 145.22
CA CYS A 20 4.20 -118.62 145.33
C CYS A 20 4.43 -117.96 146.70
N THR A 21 4.43 -116.63 146.74
CA THR A 21 4.29 -115.87 147.99
C THR A 21 2.96 -115.14 147.96
N ILE A 22 2.11 -115.38 148.95
CA ILE A 22 0.87 -114.62 149.16
C ILE A 22 1.23 -113.37 149.95
N GLN A 23 1.10 -112.19 149.35
CA GLN A 23 1.31 -110.90 150.01
C GLN A 23 -0.01 -110.21 150.35
N LEU A 24 -0.12 -109.71 151.57
CA LEU A 24 -1.23 -108.88 152.04
C LEU A 24 -0.71 -107.48 152.37
N LYS A 25 -1.04 -106.47 151.55
CA LYS A 25 -0.65 -105.07 151.76
C LYS A 25 -1.80 -104.24 152.32
N ALA A 26 -1.64 -103.62 153.48
CA ALA A 26 -2.67 -102.79 154.09
C ALA A 26 -3.07 -101.58 153.21
N CYS A 27 -4.34 -101.47 152.81
CA CYS A 27 -4.87 -100.43 151.92
C CYS A 27 -5.04 -99.06 152.61
N ARG A 28 -5.33 -99.09 153.92
CA ARG A 28 -5.52 -97.91 154.77
C ARG A 28 -5.08 -98.23 156.18
N THR A 29 -4.74 -97.21 156.96
CA THR A 29 -4.46 -97.37 158.38
C THR A 29 -5.73 -97.84 159.09
N SER A 30 -5.68 -99.00 159.74
CA SER A 30 -6.70 -99.53 160.64
C SER A 30 -6.25 -99.37 162.09
N THR A 31 -7.10 -99.75 163.05
CA THR A 31 -6.76 -99.79 164.48
C THR A 31 -5.68 -100.84 164.83
N ALA A 32 -5.41 -101.80 163.94
CA ALA A 32 -4.44 -102.87 164.15
C ALA A 32 -3.24 -102.82 163.19
N VAL A 33 -3.36 -102.19 162.02
CA VAL A 33 -2.37 -102.24 160.93
C VAL A 33 -2.20 -100.86 160.26
N VAL A 34 -0.96 -100.42 160.03
CA VAL A 34 -0.64 -99.14 159.35
C VAL A 34 -0.68 -99.30 157.83
N VAL A 35 -1.19 -98.30 157.09
CA VAL A 35 -1.19 -98.30 155.61
C VAL A 35 0.19 -98.63 155.03
N ASN A 36 0.22 -99.34 153.90
CA ASN A 36 1.43 -99.80 153.20
C ASN A 36 2.29 -100.86 153.92
N THR A 37 1.90 -101.38 155.09
CA THR A 37 2.55 -102.56 155.69
C THR A 37 2.15 -103.85 154.96
N VAL A 38 3.05 -104.84 154.92
CA VAL A 38 2.90 -106.08 154.13
C VAL A 38 3.09 -107.31 155.03
N ALA A 39 2.17 -108.27 154.96
CA ALA A 39 2.35 -109.63 155.48
C ALA A 39 2.60 -110.61 154.32
N SER A 40 3.33 -111.70 154.54
CA SER A 40 3.69 -112.66 153.50
C SER A 40 3.63 -114.10 154.02
N GLU A 41 3.08 -115.01 153.24
CA GLU A 41 2.99 -116.44 153.56
C GLU A 41 3.32 -117.28 152.31
N ASN A 42 4.12 -118.33 152.50
CA ASN A 42 4.57 -119.21 151.42
C ASN A 42 3.83 -120.55 151.53
N PRO A 43 3.08 -120.99 150.50
CA PRO A 43 2.50 -122.33 150.48
C PRO A 43 3.59 -123.41 150.48
N ASP A 44 3.31 -124.56 151.12
CA ASP A 44 4.19 -125.73 151.08
C ASP A 44 4.20 -126.44 149.70
N GLU A 45 4.96 -127.53 149.56
CA GLU A 45 5.02 -128.33 148.31
C GLU A 45 3.65 -128.91 147.89
N ALA A 46 2.70 -129.01 148.83
CA ALA A 46 1.31 -129.43 148.61
C ALA A 46 0.35 -128.24 148.41
N GLY A 47 0.87 -127.00 148.28
CA GLY A 47 0.11 -125.76 148.11
C GLY A 47 -0.60 -125.28 149.37
N ARG A 48 -0.31 -125.84 150.55
CA ARG A 48 -0.99 -125.48 151.81
C ARG A 48 -0.41 -124.18 152.37
N TYR A 49 -1.27 -123.23 152.71
CA TYR A 49 -0.92 -121.98 153.38
C TYR A 49 -1.72 -121.82 154.67
N SER A 50 -1.15 -121.11 155.65
CA SER A 50 -1.81 -120.83 156.93
C SER A 50 -1.27 -119.54 157.52
N MET A 51 -2.07 -118.47 157.55
CA MET A 51 -1.67 -117.17 158.09
C MET A 51 -2.70 -116.61 159.06
N ASP A 52 -2.23 -116.02 160.16
CA ASP A 52 -3.05 -115.24 161.09
C ASP A 52 -3.10 -113.79 160.61
N VAL A 53 -4.30 -113.29 160.26
CA VAL A 53 -4.48 -111.96 159.68
C VAL A 53 -5.26 -111.06 160.61
N GLU A 54 -4.70 -109.91 160.96
CA GLU A 54 -5.37 -108.91 161.79
C GLU A 54 -6.51 -108.21 161.06
N GLN A 55 -7.43 -107.58 161.80
CA GLN A 55 -8.52 -106.81 161.21
C GLN A 55 -8.01 -105.66 160.32
N GLY A 56 -8.54 -105.57 159.12
CA GLY A 56 -8.06 -104.59 158.15
C GLY A 56 -8.51 -104.88 156.73
N GLN A 57 -8.15 -103.97 155.84
CA GLN A 57 -8.35 -104.12 154.41
C GLN A 57 -6.98 -104.30 153.76
N TYR A 58 -6.83 -105.37 152.99
CA TYR A 58 -5.55 -105.77 152.41
C TYR A 58 -5.67 -105.99 150.92
N THR A 59 -4.71 -105.47 150.15
CA THR A 59 -4.49 -105.88 148.77
C THR A 59 -3.73 -107.20 148.78
N VAL A 60 -4.35 -108.23 148.21
CA VAL A 60 -3.74 -109.55 148.01
C VAL A 60 -2.94 -109.54 146.72
N THR A 61 -1.66 -109.86 146.78
CA THR A 61 -0.80 -110.03 145.61
C THR A 61 -0.18 -111.43 145.64
N LEU A 62 -0.28 -112.17 144.54
CA LEU A 62 0.37 -113.46 144.38
C LEU A 62 1.67 -113.25 143.62
N LEU A 63 2.78 -113.65 144.23
CA LEU A 63 4.11 -113.55 143.64
C LEU A 63 4.55 -114.97 143.30
N VAL A 64 4.27 -115.40 142.08
CA VAL A 64 4.74 -116.67 141.55
C VAL A 64 6.11 -116.45 140.93
N GLU A 65 7.11 -117.22 141.34
CA GLU A 65 8.46 -117.11 140.79
C GLU A 65 8.42 -117.25 139.25
N GLY A 66 8.97 -116.25 138.54
CA GLY A 66 8.96 -116.19 137.07
C GLY A 66 7.77 -115.43 136.44
N TYR A 67 6.79 -114.96 137.22
CA TYR A 67 5.65 -114.17 136.74
C TYR A 67 5.61 -112.79 137.39
N PRO A 68 5.13 -111.73 136.70
CA PRO A 68 4.92 -110.43 137.32
C PRO A 68 3.93 -110.56 138.49
N PRO A 69 4.13 -109.82 139.60
CA PRO A 69 3.21 -109.83 140.74
C PRO A 69 1.76 -109.67 140.28
N SER A 70 0.91 -110.62 140.63
CA SER A 70 -0.47 -110.67 140.18
C SER A 70 -1.40 -110.21 141.30
N PRO A 71 -2.05 -109.03 141.20
CA PRO A 71 -3.06 -108.60 142.17
C PRO A 71 -4.25 -109.56 142.14
N ALA A 72 -4.48 -110.30 143.23
CA ALA A 72 -5.57 -111.28 143.33
C ALA A 72 -6.90 -110.66 143.79
N GLY A 73 -6.84 -109.51 144.47
CA GLY A 73 -8.03 -108.75 144.89
C GLY A 73 -7.81 -108.02 146.21
N VAL A 74 -8.88 -107.41 146.72
CA VAL A 74 -8.89 -106.77 148.04
C VAL A 74 -9.71 -107.65 148.98
N ILE A 75 -9.17 -107.97 150.14
CA ILE A 75 -9.90 -108.66 151.21
C ILE A 75 -10.19 -107.69 152.35
N THR A 76 -11.34 -107.86 153.00
CA THR A 76 -11.66 -107.17 154.25
C THR A 76 -11.81 -108.20 155.36
N VAL A 77 -10.95 -108.11 156.37
CA VAL A 77 -11.01 -108.95 157.57
C VAL A 77 -11.67 -108.14 158.67
N TYR A 78 -12.88 -108.53 159.04
CA TYR A 78 -13.65 -107.95 160.14
C TYR A 78 -13.34 -108.67 161.46
N VAL A 79 -13.69 -108.03 162.58
CA VAL A 79 -13.50 -108.59 163.93
C VAL A 79 -14.25 -109.90 164.15
N ASP A 80 -15.33 -110.11 163.39
CA ASP A 80 -16.23 -111.26 163.40
C ASP A 80 -16.09 -112.17 162.17
N SER A 81 -15.07 -111.95 161.33
CA SER A 81 -14.77 -112.83 160.20
C SER A 81 -14.48 -114.25 160.68
N LYS A 82 -15.15 -115.25 160.09
CA LYS A 82 -14.90 -116.67 160.35
C LYS A 82 -13.60 -117.12 159.69
N PRO A 83 -12.85 -118.09 160.27
CA PRO A 83 -11.75 -118.75 159.58
C PRO A 83 -12.19 -119.29 158.22
N GLY A 84 -11.35 -119.15 157.20
CA GLY A 84 -11.67 -119.52 155.83
C GLY A 84 -10.44 -119.57 154.93
N THR A 85 -10.65 -119.97 153.68
CA THR A 85 -9.64 -119.92 152.63
C THR A 85 -9.47 -118.49 152.14
N LEU A 86 -8.32 -118.15 151.54
CA LEU A 86 -8.10 -116.87 150.87
C LEU A 86 -9.19 -116.57 149.82
N ASN A 87 -9.70 -117.61 149.14
CA ASN A 87 -10.84 -117.48 148.21
C ASN A 87 -12.13 -117.05 148.92
N ASP A 88 -12.37 -117.51 150.17
CA ASP A 88 -13.55 -117.09 150.95
C ASP A 88 -13.49 -115.59 151.27
N PHE A 89 -12.29 -115.05 151.52
CA PHE A 89 -12.08 -113.63 151.78
C PHE A 89 -12.09 -112.78 150.49
N LEU A 90 -11.55 -113.30 149.38
CA LEU A 90 -11.59 -112.64 148.06
C LEU A 90 -13.00 -112.59 147.46
N GLY A 91 -13.88 -113.52 147.86
CA GLY A 91 -15.28 -113.56 147.45
C GLY A 91 -16.25 -112.81 148.38
N ALA A 92 -15.79 -112.24 149.49
CA ALA A 92 -16.64 -111.53 150.44
C ALA A 92 -16.90 -110.07 149.99
N MET A 93 -18.15 -109.59 150.09
CA MET A 93 -18.51 -108.20 149.80
C MET A 93 -17.74 -107.22 150.71
N THR A 94 -17.20 -106.14 150.14
CA THR A 94 -16.41 -105.10 150.82
C THR A 94 -17.20 -103.80 151.05
N GLU A 95 -16.71 -102.91 151.91
CA GLU A 95 -17.34 -101.61 152.25
C GLU A 95 -17.45 -100.65 151.04
N ASP A 96 -16.65 -100.84 149.98
CA ASP A 96 -16.75 -100.12 148.71
C ASP A 96 -17.91 -100.62 147.82
N ASP A 97 -18.39 -101.86 148.02
CA ASP A 97 -19.54 -102.43 147.31
C ASP A 97 -20.88 -101.82 147.77
N VAL A 98 -20.87 -100.96 148.81
CA VAL A 98 -22.05 -100.34 149.42
C VAL A 98 -22.16 -98.82 149.14
N ARG A 99 -21.18 -98.19 148.46
CA ARG A 99 -21.25 -96.77 148.04
C ARG A 99 -22.08 -96.61 146.75
N PRO A 100 -23.11 -95.73 146.70
CA PRO A 100 -23.86 -95.50 145.48
C PRO A 100 -23.00 -94.82 144.40
N GLU A 101 -22.78 -95.50 143.27
CA GLU A 101 -22.13 -95.00 142.04
C GLU A 101 -22.71 -93.64 141.55
N ALA A 102 -23.97 -93.35 141.90
CA ALA A 102 -24.63 -92.07 141.61
C ALA A 102 -23.91 -90.86 142.20
N LEU A 103 -23.40 -90.95 143.43
CA LEU A 103 -22.75 -89.81 144.09
C LEU A 103 -21.35 -89.54 143.52
N ARG A 104 -20.61 -90.60 143.18
CA ARG A 104 -19.29 -90.49 142.52
C ARG A 104 -19.40 -89.88 141.12
N ARG A 105 -20.47 -90.22 140.37
CA ARG A 105 -20.75 -89.60 139.07
C ARG A 105 -21.23 -88.16 139.18
N PHE A 106 -21.87 -87.76 140.28
CA PHE A 106 -22.38 -86.40 140.45
C PHE A 106 -21.25 -85.38 140.63
N GLU A 107 -20.26 -85.65 141.48
CA GLU A 107 -19.14 -84.72 141.70
C GLU A 107 -18.26 -84.55 140.44
N ALA A 108 -17.98 -85.64 139.71
CA ALA A 108 -17.28 -85.57 138.42
C ALA A 108 -18.07 -84.81 137.34
N MET A 109 -19.41 -84.83 137.40
CA MET A 109 -20.27 -84.10 136.47
C MET A 109 -20.25 -82.59 136.73
N VAL A 110 -20.09 -82.15 137.99
CA VAL A 110 -20.02 -80.72 138.33
C VAL A 110 -18.71 -80.07 137.86
N GLU A 111 -17.56 -80.73 138.03
CA GLU A 111 -16.28 -80.21 137.51
C GLU A 111 -16.25 -80.16 135.97
N GLU A 112 -16.86 -81.16 135.30
CA GLU A 112 -16.98 -81.16 133.83
C GLU A 112 -17.92 -80.06 133.32
N VAL A 113 -19.04 -79.78 134.01
CA VAL A 113 -19.93 -78.64 133.68
C VAL A 113 -19.21 -77.30 133.82
N ALA A 114 -18.36 -77.12 134.85
CA ALA A 114 -17.58 -75.89 135.01
C ALA A 114 -16.53 -75.69 133.89
N ARG A 115 -15.90 -76.79 133.44
CA ARG A 115 -14.98 -76.78 132.29
C ARG A 115 -15.71 -76.45 130.98
N GLN A 116 -16.86 -77.07 130.74
CA GLN A 116 -17.70 -76.81 129.56
C GLN A 116 -18.26 -75.39 129.54
N ALA A 117 -18.61 -74.80 130.69
CA ALA A 117 -19.05 -73.41 130.78
C ALA A 117 -17.93 -72.42 130.36
N SER A 118 -16.68 -72.69 130.76
CA SER A 118 -15.52 -71.87 130.36
C SER A 118 -15.17 -72.03 128.88
N GLU A 119 -15.28 -73.25 128.33
CA GLU A 119 -15.14 -73.51 126.89
C GLU A 119 -16.26 -72.85 126.07
N ALA A 120 -17.52 -72.92 126.52
CA ALA A 120 -18.64 -72.27 125.86
C ALA A 120 -18.47 -70.74 125.84
N SER A 121 -17.95 -70.14 126.92
CA SER A 121 -17.66 -68.70 126.96
C SER A 121 -16.53 -68.31 126.00
N ARG A 122 -15.43 -69.09 125.94
CA ARG A 122 -14.35 -68.89 124.96
C ARG A 122 -14.84 -69.05 123.51
N ASN A 123 -15.66 -70.06 123.24
CA ASN A 123 -16.25 -70.29 121.93
C ASN A 123 -17.22 -69.18 121.54
N ALA A 124 -17.99 -68.62 122.48
CA ALA A 124 -18.84 -67.46 122.22
C ALA A 124 -18.03 -66.22 121.86
N THR A 125 -16.91 -65.95 122.55
CA THR A 125 -16.01 -64.83 122.20
C THR A 125 -15.35 -65.03 120.83
N ALA A 126 -14.86 -66.24 120.54
CA ALA A 126 -14.27 -66.57 119.24
C ALA A 126 -15.30 -66.46 118.10
N ALA A 127 -16.54 -66.88 118.32
CA ALA A 127 -17.64 -66.71 117.35
C ALA A 127 -17.98 -65.22 117.14
N GLY A 128 -17.95 -64.40 118.20
CA GLY A 128 -18.12 -62.94 118.11
C GLY A 128 -17.03 -62.29 117.25
N GLN A 129 -15.75 -62.59 117.53
CA GLN A 129 -14.62 -62.09 116.74
C GLN A 129 -14.67 -62.57 115.28
N ALA A 130 -15.05 -63.82 115.04
CA ALA A 130 -15.21 -64.35 113.69
C ALA A 130 -16.35 -63.65 112.93
N SER A 131 -17.45 -63.29 113.60
CA SER A 131 -18.54 -62.52 113.02
C SER A 131 -18.11 -61.11 112.63
N GLU A 132 -17.35 -60.42 113.47
CA GLU A 132 -16.79 -59.09 113.16
C GLU A 132 -15.78 -59.13 112.00
N GLN A 133 -14.95 -60.18 111.95
CA GLN A 133 -13.99 -60.38 110.87
C GLN A 133 -14.69 -60.70 109.53
N ALA A 134 -15.80 -61.46 109.57
CA ALA A 134 -16.64 -61.70 108.41
C ALA A 134 -17.35 -60.42 107.93
N GLN A 135 -17.84 -59.57 108.84
CA GLN A 135 -18.41 -58.26 108.50
C GLN A 135 -17.38 -57.33 107.86
N THR A 136 -16.15 -57.29 108.39
CA THR A 136 -15.05 -56.50 107.82
C THR A 136 -14.68 -57.00 106.42
N SER A 137 -14.58 -58.32 106.25
CA SER A 137 -14.28 -58.94 104.95
C SER A 137 -15.38 -58.68 103.93
N ALA A 138 -16.66 -58.70 104.35
CA ALA A 138 -17.78 -58.33 103.48
C ALA A 138 -17.73 -56.85 103.05
N GLY A 139 -17.32 -55.94 103.95
CA GLY A 139 -17.09 -54.54 103.62
C GLY A 139 -15.97 -54.35 102.59
N GLN A 140 -14.82 -54.99 102.79
CA GLN A 140 -13.68 -54.94 101.86
C GLN A 140 -14.04 -55.55 100.48
N ALA A 141 -14.86 -56.61 100.45
CA ALA A 141 -15.35 -57.18 99.20
C ALA A 141 -16.29 -56.22 98.45
N ALA A 142 -17.17 -55.50 99.17
CA ALA A 142 -18.03 -54.48 98.58
C ALA A 142 -17.22 -53.30 98.01
N GLU A 143 -16.22 -52.81 98.75
CA GLU A 143 -15.30 -51.76 98.27
C GLU A 143 -14.50 -52.22 97.06
N SER A 144 -14.00 -53.46 97.06
CA SER A 144 -13.29 -54.05 95.91
C SER A 144 -14.19 -54.19 94.68
N ALA A 145 -15.47 -54.54 94.86
CA ALA A 145 -16.45 -54.59 93.78
C ALA A 145 -16.72 -53.18 93.20
N THR A 146 -16.80 -52.15 94.05
CA THR A 146 -16.91 -50.75 93.59
C THR A 146 -15.66 -50.31 92.84
N ALA A 147 -14.46 -50.59 93.35
CA ALA A 147 -13.21 -50.27 92.69
C ALA A 147 -13.08 -50.97 91.32
N ALA A 148 -13.49 -52.24 91.22
CA ALA A 148 -13.53 -52.98 89.96
C ALA A 148 -14.52 -52.37 88.96
N ALA A 149 -15.70 -51.94 89.42
CA ALA A 149 -16.68 -51.25 88.58
C ALA A 149 -16.16 -49.88 88.08
N SER A 150 -15.50 -49.10 88.94
CA SER A 150 -14.86 -47.84 88.55
C SER A 150 -13.70 -48.06 87.58
N ALA A 151 -12.89 -49.11 87.77
CA ALA A 151 -11.81 -49.47 86.87
C ALA A 151 -12.36 -49.91 85.49
N ALA A 152 -13.46 -50.66 85.45
CA ALA A 152 -14.15 -51.01 84.21
C ALA A 152 -14.67 -49.76 83.48
N GLY A 153 -15.29 -48.83 84.21
CA GLY A 153 -15.73 -47.55 83.63
C GLY A 153 -14.58 -46.69 83.10
N ALA A 154 -13.44 -46.65 83.80
CA ALA A 154 -12.24 -45.96 83.33
C ALA A 154 -11.62 -46.62 82.08
N ALA A 155 -11.69 -47.95 81.99
CA ALA A 155 -11.26 -48.71 80.81
C ALA A 155 -12.15 -48.42 79.60
N ASP A 156 -13.48 -48.38 79.77
CA ASP A 156 -14.44 -48.04 78.71
C ASP A 156 -14.27 -46.58 78.23
N ALA A 157 -14.05 -45.65 79.16
CA ALA A 157 -13.74 -44.27 78.82
C ALA A 157 -12.42 -44.15 78.03
N SER A 158 -11.39 -44.89 78.44
CA SER A 158 -10.10 -44.94 77.74
C SER A 158 -10.22 -45.55 76.34
N ALA A 159 -11.03 -46.61 76.17
CA ALA A 159 -11.32 -47.20 74.86
C ALA A 159 -12.05 -46.20 73.93
N THR A 160 -12.99 -45.44 74.46
CA THR A 160 -13.70 -44.38 73.73
C THR A 160 -12.76 -43.24 73.31
N GLN A 161 -11.84 -42.84 74.19
CA GLN A 161 -10.83 -41.82 73.89
C GLN A 161 -9.82 -42.30 72.84
N ALA A 162 -9.42 -43.58 72.89
CA ALA A 162 -8.56 -44.19 71.86
C ALA A 162 -9.26 -44.25 70.50
N ALA A 163 -10.54 -44.62 70.46
CA ALA A 163 -11.33 -44.62 69.22
C ALA A 163 -11.48 -43.21 68.64
N SER A 164 -11.74 -42.21 69.49
CA SER A 164 -11.83 -40.80 69.07
C SER A 164 -10.49 -40.30 68.53
N SER A 165 -9.38 -40.66 69.18
CA SER A 165 -8.02 -40.31 68.73
C SER A 165 -7.68 -40.96 67.38
N ALA A 166 -8.09 -42.21 67.16
CA ALA A 166 -7.94 -42.89 65.88
C ALA A 166 -8.74 -42.19 64.76
N ALA A 167 -9.99 -41.80 65.04
CA ALA A 167 -10.80 -41.05 64.08
C ALA A 167 -10.21 -39.65 63.77
N SER A 168 -9.68 -38.95 64.77
CA SER A 168 -8.97 -37.67 64.57
C SER A 168 -7.69 -37.85 63.75
N ALA A 169 -6.94 -38.94 63.96
CA ALA A 169 -5.75 -39.27 63.17
C ALA A 169 -6.11 -39.58 61.71
N GLU A 170 -7.19 -40.33 61.48
CA GLU A 170 -7.68 -40.66 60.13
C GLU A 170 -8.19 -39.41 59.40
N SER A 171 -8.93 -38.53 60.09
CA SER A 171 -9.33 -37.23 59.56
C SER A 171 -8.14 -36.36 59.21
N SER A 172 -7.12 -36.30 60.08
CA SER A 172 -5.88 -35.55 59.83
C SER A 172 -5.09 -36.09 58.64
N ALA A 173 -5.05 -37.42 58.46
CA ALA A 173 -4.42 -38.05 57.30
C ALA A 173 -5.17 -37.72 56.00
N GLY A 174 -6.52 -37.68 56.04
CA GLY A 174 -7.35 -37.20 54.95
C GLY A 174 -7.05 -35.75 54.58
N THR A 175 -7.00 -34.86 55.57
CA THR A 175 -6.64 -33.44 55.37
C THR A 175 -5.24 -33.28 54.79
N ALA A 176 -4.25 -34.03 55.28
CA ALA A 176 -2.89 -34.00 54.76
C ALA A 176 -2.84 -34.45 53.29
N THR A 177 -3.60 -35.48 52.92
CA THR A 177 -3.72 -35.95 51.53
C THR A 177 -4.32 -34.88 50.62
N THR A 178 -5.40 -34.22 51.06
CA THR A 178 -6.01 -33.10 50.31
C THR A 178 -5.03 -31.95 50.14
N LYS A 179 -4.31 -31.55 51.20
CA LYS A 179 -3.30 -30.48 51.14
C LYS A 179 -2.13 -30.82 50.22
N ALA A 180 -1.70 -32.08 50.15
CA ALA A 180 -0.70 -32.52 49.18
C ALA A 180 -1.20 -32.40 47.73
N GLY A 181 -2.48 -32.71 47.49
CA GLY A 181 -3.14 -32.50 46.19
C GLY A 181 -3.22 -31.02 45.80
N GLU A 182 -3.63 -30.17 46.74
CA GLU A 182 -3.68 -28.71 46.55
C GLU A 182 -2.29 -28.12 46.25
N ALA A 183 -1.26 -28.56 46.97
CA ALA A 183 0.13 -28.14 46.72
C ALA A 183 0.59 -28.54 45.31
N SER A 184 0.25 -29.75 44.87
CA SER A 184 0.57 -30.24 43.51
C SER A 184 -0.14 -29.43 42.42
N ALA A 185 -1.42 -29.09 42.62
CA ALA A 185 -2.18 -28.24 41.72
C ALA A 185 -1.64 -26.80 41.68
N SER A 186 -1.20 -26.28 42.82
CA SER A 186 -0.55 -24.96 42.93
C SER A 186 0.78 -24.92 42.18
N ALA A 187 1.60 -25.97 42.30
CA ALA A 187 2.85 -26.09 41.55
C ALA A 187 2.60 -26.13 40.02
N ALA A 188 1.61 -26.90 39.56
CA ALA A 188 1.24 -26.92 38.14
C ALA A 188 0.72 -25.56 37.64
N SER A 189 -0.01 -24.84 38.50
CA SER A 189 -0.49 -23.48 38.21
C SER A 189 0.68 -22.48 38.14
N ALA A 190 1.68 -22.60 39.02
CA ALA A 190 2.90 -21.80 38.98
C ALA A 190 3.72 -22.06 37.70
N ASP A 191 3.84 -23.32 37.28
CA ASP A 191 4.50 -23.67 36.00
C ASP A 191 3.74 -23.16 34.77
N THR A 192 2.40 -23.19 34.82
CA THR A 192 1.56 -22.60 33.78
C THR A 192 1.76 -21.08 33.72
N ALA A 193 1.78 -20.40 34.88
CA ALA A 193 2.04 -18.97 34.97
C ALA A 193 3.45 -18.61 34.48
N ARG A 194 4.47 -19.41 34.79
CA ARG A 194 5.84 -19.25 34.28
C ARG A 194 5.90 -19.37 32.75
N THR A 195 5.18 -20.34 32.20
CA THR A 195 5.09 -20.53 30.74
C THR A 195 4.37 -19.36 30.07
N ALA A 196 3.27 -18.89 30.66
CA ALA A 196 2.54 -17.71 30.18
C ALA A 196 3.41 -16.44 30.26
N ALA A 197 4.17 -16.24 31.34
CA ALA A 197 5.10 -15.12 31.48
C ALA A 197 6.21 -15.15 30.41
N ALA A 198 6.80 -16.32 30.15
CA ALA A 198 7.80 -16.49 29.08
C ALA A 198 7.22 -16.22 27.68
N ALA A 199 5.98 -16.66 27.43
CA ALA A 199 5.27 -16.36 26.19
C ALA A 199 4.99 -14.86 26.04
N SER A 200 4.59 -14.18 27.11
CA SER A 200 4.41 -12.72 27.14
C SER A 200 5.72 -11.97 26.90
N GLU A 201 6.84 -12.42 27.45
CA GLU A 201 8.16 -11.82 27.18
C GLU A 201 8.55 -11.99 25.70
N ALA A 202 8.30 -13.17 25.11
CA ALA A 202 8.55 -13.39 23.68
C ALA A 202 7.63 -12.52 22.79
N ALA A 203 6.37 -12.33 23.18
CA ALA A 203 5.43 -11.46 22.49
C ALA A 203 5.83 -9.98 22.60
N ALA A 204 6.38 -9.55 23.75
CA ALA A 204 6.93 -8.21 23.95
C ALA A 204 8.15 -7.98 23.04
N LYS A 205 9.12 -8.91 23.01
CA LYS A 205 10.28 -8.84 22.09
C LYS A 205 9.87 -8.82 20.62
N THR A 206 8.85 -9.59 20.26
CA THR A 206 8.28 -9.56 18.89
C THR A 206 7.65 -8.21 18.59
N SER A 207 6.94 -7.61 19.56
CA SER A 207 6.34 -6.28 19.43
C SER A 207 7.40 -5.19 19.27
N GLU A 208 8.50 -5.26 20.03
CA GLU A 208 9.66 -4.37 19.87
C GLU A 208 10.28 -4.48 18.47
N ALA A 209 10.50 -5.71 17.98
CA ALA A 209 11.01 -5.93 16.62
C ALA A 209 10.05 -5.40 15.54
N ASN A 210 8.74 -5.56 15.72
CA ASN A 210 7.73 -5.02 14.81
C ASN A 210 7.69 -3.48 14.85
N ALA A 211 7.90 -2.87 16.01
CA ALA A 211 8.00 -1.42 16.15
C ALA A 211 9.26 -0.88 15.44
N ASP A 212 10.40 -1.55 15.59
CA ASP A 212 11.65 -1.20 14.89
C ASP A 212 11.55 -1.37 13.37
N ALA A 213 10.92 -2.45 12.91
CA ALA A 213 10.64 -2.66 11.49
C ALA A 213 9.69 -1.58 10.93
N SER A 214 8.66 -1.21 11.70
CA SER A 214 7.73 -0.13 11.34
C SER A 214 8.42 1.23 11.28
N ARG A 215 9.34 1.51 12.21
CA ARG A 215 10.16 2.73 12.20
C ARG A 215 11.07 2.78 10.96
N THR A 216 11.67 1.65 10.59
CA THR A 216 12.50 1.54 9.39
C THR A 216 11.66 1.78 8.13
N ALA A 217 10.51 1.11 8.00
CA ALA A 217 9.59 1.29 6.88
C ALA A 217 9.05 2.73 6.76
N ALA A 218 8.80 3.41 7.89
CA ALA A 218 8.42 4.82 7.91
C ALA A 218 9.57 5.73 7.41
N GLY A 219 10.82 5.42 7.79
CA GLY A 219 12.01 6.11 7.29
C GLY A 219 12.21 5.93 5.78
N ASP A 220 12.08 4.69 5.29
CA ASP A 220 12.18 4.38 3.85
C ASP A 220 11.08 5.08 3.05
N SER A 221 9.85 5.11 3.59
CA SER A 221 8.72 5.81 2.97
C SER A 221 8.96 7.32 2.91
N ALA A 222 9.52 7.92 3.97
CA ALA A 222 9.89 9.32 3.99
C ALA A 222 11.00 9.65 2.96
N ALA A 223 12.00 8.77 2.81
CA ALA A 223 13.04 8.90 1.79
C ALA A 223 12.47 8.79 0.37
N ALA A 224 11.55 7.84 0.13
CA ALA A 224 10.86 7.69 -1.15
C ALA A 224 9.99 8.90 -1.50
N ALA A 225 9.30 9.48 -0.49
CA ALA A 225 8.53 10.72 -0.66
C ALA A 225 9.44 11.91 -1.02
N ALA A 226 10.59 12.05 -0.34
CA ALA A 226 11.58 13.09 -0.64
C ALA A 226 12.16 12.93 -2.06
N ALA A 227 12.52 11.71 -2.46
CA ALA A 227 12.99 11.42 -3.81
C ALA A 227 11.93 11.72 -4.88
N SER A 228 10.66 11.40 -4.59
CA SER A 228 9.53 11.72 -5.47
C SER A 228 9.31 13.24 -5.60
N ALA A 229 9.46 14.00 -4.52
CA ALA A 229 9.41 15.45 -4.55
C ALA A 229 10.53 16.05 -5.42
N THR A 230 11.77 15.54 -5.30
CA THR A 230 12.90 15.94 -6.17
C THR A 230 12.65 15.58 -7.64
N ALA A 231 12.08 14.41 -7.91
CA ALA A 231 11.72 13.99 -9.26
C ALA A 231 10.62 14.87 -9.87
N ALA A 232 9.63 15.27 -9.06
CA ALA A 232 8.58 16.21 -9.47
C ALA A 232 9.16 17.60 -9.78
N GLN A 233 10.08 18.12 -8.94
CA GLN A 233 10.77 19.39 -9.21
C GLN A 233 11.61 19.32 -10.49
N THR A 234 12.38 18.26 -10.68
CA THR A 234 13.15 18.03 -11.92
C THR A 234 12.24 17.98 -13.15
N SER A 235 11.06 17.36 -13.02
CA SER A 235 10.08 17.29 -14.10
C SER A 235 9.47 18.66 -14.41
N ALA A 236 9.22 19.48 -13.40
CA ALA A 236 8.76 20.86 -13.57
C ALA A 236 9.81 21.73 -14.27
N GLU A 237 11.09 21.61 -13.89
CA GLU A 237 12.20 22.29 -14.57
C GLU A 237 12.32 21.86 -16.04
N ARG A 238 12.20 20.56 -16.32
CA ARG A 238 12.17 20.02 -17.69
C ARG A 238 10.98 20.54 -18.50
N ALA A 239 9.80 20.65 -17.89
CA ALA A 239 8.63 21.22 -18.54
C ALA A 239 8.86 22.70 -18.91
N GLY A 240 9.42 23.50 -17.99
CA GLY A 240 9.78 24.91 -18.28
C GLY A 240 10.86 25.06 -19.35
N ALA A 241 11.86 24.18 -19.36
CA ALA A 241 12.87 24.11 -20.43
C ALA A 241 12.23 23.75 -21.78
N SER A 242 11.29 22.81 -21.80
CA SER A 242 10.55 22.42 -23.00
C SER A 242 9.67 23.55 -23.54
N GLU A 243 9.02 24.33 -22.66
CA GLU A 243 8.25 25.52 -23.05
C GLU A 243 9.17 26.58 -23.68
N THR A 244 10.35 26.80 -23.11
CA THR A 244 11.35 27.74 -23.66
C THR A 244 11.87 27.27 -25.01
N ALA A 245 12.14 25.97 -25.17
CA ALA A 245 12.56 25.37 -26.43
C ALA A 245 11.47 25.46 -27.51
N ALA A 246 10.20 25.28 -27.14
CA ALA A 246 9.06 25.44 -28.05
C ALA A 246 8.92 26.88 -28.55
N LYS A 247 8.98 27.88 -27.66
CA LYS A 247 8.95 29.32 -28.03
C LYS A 247 10.15 29.73 -28.91
N THR A 248 11.33 29.17 -28.64
CA THR A 248 12.52 29.37 -29.46
C THR A 248 12.30 28.79 -30.86
N SER A 249 11.73 27.58 -30.95
CA SER A 249 11.42 26.93 -32.23
C SER A 249 10.37 27.70 -33.03
N GLU A 250 9.34 28.25 -32.37
CA GLU A 250 8.35 29.12 -33.01
C GLU A 250 9.00 30.38 -33.62
N THR A 251 9.93 31.00 -32.89
CA THR A 251 10.68 32.17 -33.37
C THR A 251 11.59 31.84 -34.56
N GLN A 252 12.26 30.67 -34.51
CA GLN A 252 13.11 30.19 -35.61
C GLN A 252 12.27 29.84 -36.85
N ALA A 253 11.10 29.24 -36.68
CA ALA A 253 10.19 28.95 -37.77
C ALA A 253 9.66 30.24 -38.42
N ALA A 254 9.30 31.25 -37.62
CA ALA A 254 8.89 32.56 -38.13
C ALA A 254 10.02 33.29 -38.89
N SER A 255 11.25 33.23 -38.36
CA SER A 255 12.43 33.79 -39.04
C SER A 255 12.71 33.07 -40.37
N SER A 256 12.67 31.73 -40.36
CA SER A 256 12.85 30.91 -41.56
C SER A 256 11.77 31.19 -42.62
N ALA A 257 10.52 31.41 -42.19
CA ALA A 257 9.44 31.82 -43.10
C ALA A 257 9.71 33.22 -43.70
N GLY A 258 10.23 34.15 -42.91
CA GLY A 258 10.67 35.47 -43.37
C GLY A 258 11.81 35.38 -44.39
N ASP A 259 12.86 34.59 -44.10
CA ASP A 259 13.99 34.37 -44.98
C ASP A 259 13.58 33.67 -46.29
N ALA A 260 12.64 32.72 -46.21
CA ALA A 260 12.05 32.09 -47.39
C ALA A 260 11.27 33.11 -48.25
N GLY A 261 10.50 34.01 -47.62
CA GLY A 261 9.80 35.10 -48.30
C GLY A 261 10.76 36.12 -48.94
N ALA A 262 11.84 36.49 -48.24
CA ALA A 262 12.90 37.34 -48.78
C ALA A 262 13.62 36.66 -49.97
N SER A 263 13.90 35.37 -49.85
CA SER A 263 14.51 34.57 -50.92
C SER A 263 13.59 34.45 -52.14
N ALA A 264 12.29 34.25 -51.95
CA ALA A 264 11.31 34.24 -53.03
C ALA A 264 11.23 35.61 -53.73
N THR A 265 11.30 36.71 -52.96
CA THR A 265 11.34 38.08 -53.50
C THR A 265 12.62 38.33 -54.30
N ALA A 266 13.78 37.89 -53.78
CA ALA A 266 15.06 37.99 -54.47
C ALA A 266 15.10 37.15 -55.75
N ALA A 267 14.50 35.95 -55.74
CA ALA A 267 14.36 35.10 -56.93
C ALA A 267 13.48 35.78 -57.99
N ALA A 268 12.32 36.35 -57.61
CA ALA A 268 11.46 37.09 -58.53
C ALA A 268 12.15 38.35 -59.10
N ALA A 269 12.92 39.07 -58.28
CA ALA A 269 13.72 40.21 -58.74
C ALA A 269 14.82 39.77 -59.72
N SER A 270 15.45 38.62 -59.47
CA SER A 270 16.46 38.04 -60.35
C SER A 270 15.86 37.58 -61.69
N GLU A 271 14.67 36.98 -61.68
CA GLU A 271 13.93 36.61 -62.89
C GLU A 271 13.59 37.86 -63.72
N LYS A 272 13.12 38.93 -63.07
CA LYS A 272 12.85 40.21 -63.73
C LYS A 272 14.12 40.83 -64.32
N ALA A 273 15.24 40.79 -63.61
CA ALA A 273 16.52 41.28 -64.09
C ALA A 273 17.05 40.43 -65.27
N ALA A 274 16.88 39.12 -65.23
CA ALA A 274 17.22 38.22 -66.33
C ALA A 274 16.35 38.48 -67.57
N ALA A 275 15.04 38.70 -67.38
CA ALA A 275 14.12 39.05 -68.47
C ALA A 275 14.46 40.42 -69.09
N ALA A 276 14.82 41.42 -68.27
CA ALA A 276 15.29 42.71 -68.74
C ALA A 276 16.59 42.58 -69.56
N SER A 277 17.56 41.80 -69.05
CA SER A 277 18.82 41.53 -69.75
C SER A 277 18.58 40.81 -71.09
N ALA A 278 17.64 39.87 -71.14
CA ALA A 278 17.25 39.19 -72.38
C ALA A 278 16.59 40.15 -73.39
N ALA A 279 15.77 41.11 -72.91
CA ALA A 279 15.18 42.14 -73.75
C ALA A 279 16.22 43.12 -74.29
N GLU A 280 17.18 43.55 -73.47
CA GLU A 280 18.32 44.38 -73.88
C GLU A 280 19.19 43.67 -74.92
N ALA A 281 19.43 42.37 -74.75
CA ALA A 281 20.14 41.55 -75.72
C ALA A 281 19.40 41.49 -77.07
N LYS A 282 18.06 41.29 -77.06
CA LYS A 282 17.23 41.27 -78.27
C LYS A 282 17.14 42.64 -78.97
N THR A 283 17.09 43.71 -78.19
CA THR A 283 17.19 45.09 -78.71
C THR A 283 18.56 45.32 -79.34
N SER A 284 19.64 44.84 -78.70
CA SER A 284 20.99 44.93 -79.26
C SER A 284 21.14 44.14 -80.55
N GLU A 285 20.55 42.94 -80.65
CA GLU A 285 20.48 42.14 -81.87
C GLU A 285 19.73 42.88 -82.99
N THR A 286 18.60 43.50 -82.66
CA THR A 286 17.81 44.31 -83.61
C THR A 286 18.59 45.55 -84.08
N ASN A 287 19.27 46.23 -83.16
CA ASN A 287 20.11 47.39 -83.48
C ASN A 287 21.30 47.00 -84.36
N ALA A 288 21.92 45.84 -84.09
CA ALA A 288 22.98 45.30 -84.93
C ALA A 288 22.46 44.94 -86.33
N ALA A 289 21.29 44.29 -86.44
CA ALA A 289 20.66 43.96 -87.72
C ALA A 289 20.25 45.21 -88.52
N THR A 290 19.73 46.24 -87.84
CA THR A 290 19.40 47.54 -88.43
C THR A 290 20.66 48.22 -88.94
N SER A 291 21.72 48.28 -88.11
CA SER A 291 23.01 48.87 -88.49
C SER A 291 23.63 48.15 -89.69
N ALA A 292 23.54 46.81 -89.74
CA ALA A 292 23.99 46.02 -90.88
C ALA A 292 23.18 46.35 -92.16
N SER A 293 21.86 46.51 -92.04
CA SER A 293 20.99 46.89 -93.17
C SER A 293 21.29 48.31 -93.66
N THR A 294 21.51 49.26 -92.75
CA THR A 294 21.92 50.62 -93.09
C THR A 294 23.28 50.63 -93.78
N ALA A 295 24.26 49.88 -93.27
CA ALA A 295 25.57 49.76 -93.91
C ALA A 295 25.47 49.15 -95.32
N ALA A 296 24.61 48.14 -95.53
CA ALA A 296 24.36 47.56 -96.84
C ALA A 296 23.68 48.55 -97.81
N ALA A 297 22.72 49.34 -97.31
CA ALA A 297 22.07 50.40 -98.09
C ALA A 297 23.06 51.50 -98.47
N SER A 298 23.94 51.93 -97.54
CA SER A 298 25.01 52.89 -97.82
C SER A 298 26.03 52.35 -98.83
N ALA A 299 26.40 51.07 -98.74
CA ALA A 299 27.27 50.43 -99.73
C ALA A 299 26.62 50.39 -101.13
N THR A 300 25.32 50.14 -101.20
CA THR A 300 24.54 50.17 -102.45
C THR A 300 24.42 51.59 -103.00
N ALA A 301 24.18 52.58 -102.15
CA ALA A 301 24.16 53.98 -102.56
C ALA A 301 25.54 54.40 -103.10
N ALA A 302 26.62 54.03 -102.42
CA ALA A 302 27.98 54.31 -102.85
C ALA A 302 28.31 53.62 -104.20
N SER A 303 27.86 52.38 -104.44
CA SER A 303 28.08 51.70 -105.72
C SER A 303 27.25 52.31 -106.86
N SER A 304 26.02 52.75 -106.59
CA SER A 304 25.22 53.51 -107.54
C SER A 304 25.88 54.85 -107.89
N SER A 305 26.33 55.63 -106.89
CA SER A 305 27.05 56.89 -107.12
C SER A 305 28.37 56.69 -107.87
N ALA A 306 29.10 55.60 -107.60
CA ALA A 306 30.30 55.25 -108.38
C ALA A 306 29.96 54.92 -109.85
N SER A 307 28.83 54.26 -110.09
CA SER A 307 28.34 53.92 -111.45
C SER A 307 27.89 55.18 -112.21
N GLU A 308 27.21 56.11 -111.53
CA GLU A 308 26.83 57.42 -112.07
C GLU A 308 28.08 58.24 -112.41
N ALA A 309 29.06 58.30 -111.51
CA ALA A 309 30.33 58.97 -111.74
C ALA A 309 31.09 58.37 -112.95
N SER A 310 31.12 57.04 -113.09
CA SER A 310 31.71 56.36 -114.25
C SER A 310 30.96 56.69 -115.55
N THR A 311 29.63 56.82 -115.49
CA THR A 311 28.80 57.20 -116.64
C THR A 311 29.08 58.65 -117.05
N HIS A 312 29.21 59.56 -116.09
CA HIS A 312 29.61 60.94 -116.34
C HIS A 312 31.03 61.07 -116.87
N ALA A 313 31.99 60.28 -116.39
CA ALA A 313 33.33 60.24 -116.96
C ALA A 313 33.30 59.80 -118.44
N ALA A 314 32.55 58.75 -118.77
CA ALA A 314 32.38 58.30 -120.15
C ALA A 314 31.65 59.34 -121.04
N ALA A 315 30.65 60.04 -120.49
CA ALA A 315 29.98 61.14 -121.18
C ALA A 315 30.94 62.31 -121.42
N SER A 316 31.81 62.63 -120.46
CA SER A 316 32.85 63.66 -120.58
C SER A 316 33.88 63.30 -121.66
N ASP A 317 34.34 62.06 -121.72
CA ASP A 317 35.23 61.56 -122.78
C ASP A 317 34.56 61.62 -124.17
N THR A 318 33.26 61.31 -124.23
CA THR A 318 32.46 61.45 -125.46
C THR A 318 32.35 62.92 -125.87
N SER A 319 32.08 63.83 -124.93
CA SER A 319 32.05 65.27 -125.20
C SER A 319 33.43 65.81 -125.64
N ALA A 320 34.52 65.32 -125.04
CA ALA A 320 35.88 65.70 -125.42
C ALA A 320 36.23 65.24 -126.84
N SER A 321 35.82 64.02 -127.22
CA SER A 321 36.01 63.51 -128.58
C SER A 321 35.14 64.22 -129.62
N LEU A 322 33.90 64.60 -129.28
CA LEU A 322 33.05 65.46 -130.13
C LEU A 322 33.61 66.89 -130.27
N ALA A 323 34.18 67.45 -129.20
CA ALA A 323 34.86 68.73 -129.24
C ALA A 323 36.13 68.66 -130.10
N ALA A 324 36.87 67.55 -130.04
CA ALA A 324 38.03 67.31 -130.92
C ALA A 324 37.62 67.15 -132.38
N GLN A 325 36.54 66.42 -132.68
CA GLN A 325 35.97 66.31 -134.03
C GLN A 325 35.51 67.68 -134.56
N SER A 326 34.83 68.48 -133.75
CA SER A 326 34.45 69.86 -134.12
C SER A 326 35.67 70.73 -134.40
N ARG A 327 36.75 70.55 -133.63
CA ARG A 327 38.01 71.29 -133.84
C ARG A 327 38.69 70.87 -135.15
N ALA A 328 38.68 69.58 -135.47
CA ALA A 328 39.17 69.05 -136.74
C ALA A 328 38.32 69.56 -137.92
N ALA A 329 36.98 69.53 -137.80
CA ALA A 329 36.06 70.04 -138.82
C ALA A 329 36.21 71.55 -139.03
N ALA A 330 36.41 72.32 -137.95
CA ALA A 330 36.72 73.74 -138.03
C ALA A 330 38.08 73.99 -138.72
N GLY A 331 39.09 73.16 -138.43
CA GLY A 331 40.40 73.18 -139.11
C GLY A 331 40.28 72.93 -140.61
N GLU A 332 39.55 71.89 -141.03
CA GLU A 332 39.30 71.64 -142.45
C GLU A 332 38.52 72.78 -143.12
N SER A 333 37.56 73.38 -142.40
CA SER A 333 36.78 74.50 -142.93
C SER A 333 37.64 75.75 -143.11
N ALA A 334 38.61 75.99 -142.22
CA ALA A 334 39.57 77.07 -142.35
C ALA A 334 40.48 76.85 -143.58
N THR A 335 41.00 75.63 -143.78
CA THR A 335 41.82 75.30 -144.97
C THR A 335 41.03 75.47 -146.28
N ARG A 336 39.76 75.03 -146.32
CA ARG A 336 38.87 75.24 -147.47
C ARG A 336 38.61 76.72 -147.76
N ALA A 337 38.49 77.55 -146.71
CA ALA A 337 38.31 78.99 -146.85
C ALA A 337 39.57 79.67 -147.43
N GLU A 338 40.77 79.26 -147.00
CA GLU A 338 42.04 79.75 -147.55
C GLU A 338 42.25 79.36 -149.02
N GLU A 339 41.90 78.14 -149.41
CA GLU A 339 41.90 77.74 -150.83
C GLU A 339 40.86 78.51 -151.66
N ALA A 340 39.69 78.80 -151.09
CA ALA A 340 38.65 79.58 -151.78
C ALA A 340 39.08 81.04 -151.97
N ALA A 341 39.75 81.63 -150.99
CA ALA A 341 40.32 82.97 -151.11
C ALA A 341 41.39 83.04 -152.21
N LYS A 342 42.31 82.06 -152.27
CA LYS A 342 43.30 81.97 -153.36
C LYS A 342 42.66 81.88 -154.75
N ARG A 343 41.63 81.04 -154.93
CA ARG A 343 40.89 80.94 -156.19
C ARG A 343 40.18 82.24 -156.58
N ALA A 344 39.72 83.02 -155.60
CA ALA A 344 39.06 84.30 -155.86
C ALA A 344 40.07 85.37 -156.32
N GLU A 345 41.27 85.41 -155.76
CA GLU A 345 42.35 86.30 -156.23
C GLU A 345 42.80 85.94 -157.66
N ASP A 346 42.94 84.66 -158.00
CA ASP A 346 43.32 84.21 -159.35
C ASP A 346 42.28 84.56 -160.44
N ILE A 347 40.98 84.64 -160.09
CA ILE A 347 39.91 84.98 -161.03
C ILE A 347 39.81 86.50 -161.27
N ALA A 348 40.12 87.30 -160.25
CA ALA A 348 40.04 88.76 -160.33
C ALA A 348 41.07 89.35 -161.30
N ASP A 349 42.25 88.73 -161.44
CA ASP A 349 43.33 89.21 -162.33
C ASP A 349 43.07 88.98 -163.84
N VAL A 350 42.05 88.19 -164.22
CA VAL A 350 41.82 87.78 -165.63
C VAL A 350 40.78 88.64 -166.40
N ILE A 351 39.99 89.52 -165.75
CA ILE A 351 38.78 90.14 -166.36
C ILE A 351 38.85 91.69 -166.49
N SER A 352 39.75 92.21 -167.34
CA SER A 352 39.76 93.65 -167.69
C SER A 352 38.78 93.99 -168.84
N LEU A 353 37.60 94.58 -168.59
CA LEU A 353 36.70 95.18 -169.63
C LEU A 353 35.91 96.41 -169.09
N GLU A 354 35.75 97.46 -169.93
CA GLU A 354 35.49 98.88 -169.59
C GLU A 354 33.99 99.36 -169.50
N ASP A 355 33.76 100.51 -168.85
CA ASP A 355 32.44 101.19 -168.65
C ASP A 355 31.78 101.72 -169.94
N ALA A 356 30.43 101.72 -169.97
CA ALA A 356 29.64 102.37 -171.02
C ALA A 356 29.62 103.90 -170.89
N SER A 357 29.64 104.61 -172.02
CA SER A 357 29.40 106.06 -172.07
C SER A 357 28.29 106.40 -173.07
N LEU A 358 27.89 107.68 -173.17
CA LEU A 358 26.98 108.17 -174.21
C LEU A 358 27.52 107.98 -175.65
N THR A 359 28.80 107.62 -175.83
CA THR A 359 29.47 107.48 -177.13
C THR A 359 30.30 106.21 -177.30
N LYS A 360 30.44 105.35 -176.26
CA LYS A 360 31.28 104.15 -176.26
C LYS A 360 30.44 102.94 -175.82
N LYS A 361 30.45 101.86 -176.63
CA LYS A 361 29.86 100.58 -176.19
C LYS A 361 30.69 100.06 -175.01
N GLY A 362 30.04 99.90 -173.88
CA GLY A 362 30.55 99.25 -172.68
C GLY A 362 29.38 98.61 -171.94
N ILE A 363 29.62 98.20 -170.71
CA ILE A 363 28.59 97.66 -169.82
C ILE A 363 27.93 98.83 -169.05
N VAL A 364 26.60 98.98 -169.19
CA VAL A 364 25.77 99.93 -168.40
C VAL A 364 25.18 99.16 -167.22
N GLN A 365 25.41 99.65 -166.01
CA GLN A 365 24.87 99.04 -164.81
C GLN A 365 23.50 99.67 -164.47
N LEU A 366 22.46 98.84 -164.35
CA LEU A 366 21.09 99.26 -164.04
C LEU A 366 20.94 99.39 -162.52
N SER A 367 20.34 100.48 -162.03
CA SER A 367 20.12 100.69 -160.60
C SER A 367 18.63 100.78 -160.28
N SER A 368 18.13 99.87 -159.45
CA SER A 368 16.81 100.00 -158.83
C SER A 368 16.84 100.77 -157.51
N ALA A 369 17.98 101.40 -157.22
CA ALA A 369 18.14 102.28 -156.08
C ALA A 369 17.24 103.51 -156.30
N THR A 370 16.37 103.73 -155.34
CA THR A 370 15.44 104.87 -155.25
C THR A 370 16.19 106.18 -154.94
N ASP A 371 17.45 106.07 -154.56
CA ASP A 371 18.36 107.09 -154.03
C ASP A 371 19.63 107.22 -154.88
N SER A 372 19.59 106.78 -156.15
CA SER A 372 20.77 106.77 -157.02
C SER A 372 21.23 108.20 -157.36
N ASP A 373 22.41 108.56 -156.88
CA ASP A 373 23.18 109.77 -157.22
C ASP A 373 24.14 109.56 -158.41
N SER A 374 24.21 108.34 -158.94
CA SER A 374 25.17 107.96 -159.96
C SER A 374 24.82 108.45 -161.38
N GLU A 375 25.77 109.14 -162.04
CA GLU A 375 25.77 109.40 -163.50
C GLU A 375 26.17 108.16 -164.33
N ALA A 376 26.71 107.12 -163.68
CA ALA A 376 27.17 105.88 -164.30
C ALA A 376 26.12 104.75 -164.25
N LEU A 377 25.02 104.95 -163.52
CA LEU A 377 23.95 103.97 -163.34
C LEU A 377 22.65 104.47 -163.97
N ALA A 378 22.01 103.63 -164.78
CA ALA A 378 20.69 103.96 -165.30
C ALA A 378 19.59 103.56 -164.29
N SER A 379 18.80 104.52 -163.82
CA SER A 379 17.63 104.27 -162.95
C SER A 379 16.63 103.31 -163.60
N THR A 380 16.14 102.33 -162.85
CA THR A 380 15.06 101.46 -163.32
C THR A 380 13.69 102.14 -163.19
N PRO A 381 12.71 101.79 -164.04
CA PRO A 381 11.31 102.18 -163.84
C PRO A 381 10.73 101.77 -162.48
N LYS A 382 11.34 100.74 -161.83
CA LYS A 382 11.03 100.29 -160.47
C LYS A 382 11.49 101.30 -159.42
N ALA A 383 12.71 101.84 -159.52
CA ALA A 383 13.23 102.86 -158.60
C ALA A 383 12.36 104.14 -158.59
N VAL A 384 12.12 104.72 -159.76
CA VAL A 384 11.38 105.99 -159.90
C VAL A 384 9.96 105.87 -159.34
N LYS A 385 9.35 104.70 -159.48
CA LYS A 385 8.01 104.41 -158.95
C LYS A 385 8.01 104.19 -157.43
N THR A 386 9.00 103.49 -156.88
CA THR A 386 9.11 103.25 -155.43
C THR A 386 9.37 104.55 -154.66
N VAL A 387 10.24 105.45 -155.15
CA VAL A 387 10.47 106.78 -154.55
C VAL A 387 9.18 107.56 -154.39
N MET A 388 8.39 107.61 -155.47
CA MET A 388 7.19 108.46 -155.53
C MET A 388 6.06 107.97 -154.61
N GLY A 389 6.05 106.69 -154.24
CA GLY A 389 5.06 106.11 -153.32
C GLY A 389 5.41 106.28 -151.84
N GLU A 390 6.68 106.12 -151.45
CA GLU A 390 7.09 106.26 -150.05
C GLU A 390 7.06 107.71 -149.55
N VAL A 391 7.34 108.68 -150.42
CA VAL A 391 7.28 110.12 -150.08
C VAL A 391 5.86 110.57 -149.73
N GLN A 392 4.82 109.88 -150.20
CA GLN A 392 3.41 110.18 -149.90
C GLN A 392 2.92 109.67 -148.52
N THR A 393 3.75 108.93 -147.75
CA THR A 393 3.31 108.24 -146.50
C THR A 393 4.08 108.60 -145.21
N LYS A 394 5.10 109.46 -145.27
CA LYS A 394 5.93 109.82 -144.10
C LYS A 394 5.27 110.90 -143.22
N ALA A 395 5.38 110.75 -141.89
CA ALA A 395 5.05 111.78 -140.89
C ALA A 395 6.07 112.93 -140.89
N PRO A 396 5.73 114.13 -140.37
CA PRO A 396 6.65 115.25 -140.24
C PRO A 396 7.94 114.90 -139.48
N LEU A 397 9.08 115.42 -139.95
CA LEU A 397 10.43 115.13 -139.42
C LEU A 397 10.63 115.63 -137.98
N ASP A 398 9.93 116.69 -137.59
CA ASP A 398 9.96 117.28 -136.25
C ASP A 398 8.71 116.88 -135.43
N SER A 399 8.92 116.26 -134.26
CA SER A 399 7.88 115.85 -133.29
C SER A 399 6.83 114.83 -133.79
N PRO A 400 7.24 113.59 -134.11
CA PRO A 400 6.28 112.52 -134.42
C PRO A 400 5.47 112.10 -133.17
N ALA A 401 4.14 112.03 -133.28
CA ALA A 401 3.29 111.48 -132.23
C ALA A 401 3.24 109.94 -132.33
N LEU A 402 3.85 109.23 -131.36
CA LEU A 402 3.82 107.76 -131.28
C LEU A 402 2.48 107.30 -130.67
N THR A 403 1.64 106.65 -131.47
CA THR A 403 0.39 106.01 -131.01
C THR A 403 0.41 104.50 -131.31
N GLY A 404 -0.38 103.71 -130.59
CA GLY A 404 -0.40 102.24 -130.74
C GLY A 404 0.71 101.52 -129.96
N THR A 405 1.20 100.41 -130.50
CA THR A 405 2.33 99.62 -129.99
C THR A 405 3.60 99.94 -130.78
N PRO A 406 4.28 101.08 -130.55
CA PRO A 406 5.52 101.40 -131.24
C PRO A 406 6.58 100.35 -130.90
N THR A 407 7.27 99.87 -131.93
CA THR A 407 8.45 99.02 -131.78
C THR A 407 9.69 99.90 -131.80
N ALA A 408 10.59 99.71 -130.84
CA ALA A 408 11.89 100.37 -130.79
C ALA A 408 12.99 99.30 -130.76
N PRO A 409 14.17 99.56 -131.34
CA PRO A 409 15.32 98.66 -131.19
C PRO A 409 15.61 98.43 -129.71
N THR A 410 15.79 97.18 -129.30
CA THR A 410 16.25 96.86 -127.94
C THR A 410 17.69 97.34 -127.81
N PRO A 411 17.99 98.30 -126.92
CA PRO A 411 19.37 98.72 -126.72
C PRO A 411 20.24 97.52 -126.27
N GLU A 412 21.51 97.51 -126.63
CA GLU A 412 22.52 96.61 -126.03
C GLU A 412 22.49 96.77 -124.50
N THR A 413 22.71 95.70 -123.73
CA THR A 413 22.71 95.78 -122.24
C THR A 413 23.79 96.73 -121.68
N THR A 414 24.69 97.25 -122.52
CA THR A 414 25.70 98.26 -122.19
C THR A 414 25.26 99.71 -122.47
N ALA A 415 24.05 99.94 -123.01
CA ALA A 415 23.54 101.28 -123.36
C ALA A 415 23.31 102.18 -122.13
N ALA A 416 23.62 103.48 -122.28
CA ALA A 416 23.59 104.49 -121.22
C ALA A 416 23.12 105.89 -121.69
N GLY A 417 22.58 106.01 -122.91
CA GLY A 417 22.20 107.27 -123.54
C GLY A 417 20.70 107.60 -123.43
N ILE A 418 20.19 108.30 -124.45
CA ILE A 418 18.79 108.72 -124.60
C ILE A 418 17.93 107.69 -125.36
N GLU A 419 18.34 106.41 -125.37
CA GLU A 419 17.62 105.35 -126.08
C GLU A 419 16.27 105.02 -125.43
N ILE A 420 15.32 104.54 -126.23
CA ILE A 420 14.02 104.03 -125.72
C ILE A 420 14.25 102.67 -125.06
N ALA A 421 14.13 102.58 -123.74
CA ALA A 421 14.22 101.32 -123.01
C ALA A 421 13.05 100.38 -123.37
N THR A 422 13.36 99.28 -124.06
CA THR A 422 12.38 98.26 -124.43
C THR A 422 12.16 97.25 -123.28
N ALA A 423 11.04 96.52 -123.32
CA ALA A 423 10.77 95.46 -122.34
C ALA A 423 11.84 94.36 -122.31
N ALA A 424 12.43 94.02 -123.48
CA ALA A 424 13.51 93.04 -123.58
C ALA A 424 14.80 93.53 -122.90
N PHE A 425 15.13 94.83 -123.04
CA PHE A 425 16.29 95.43 -122.36
C PHE A 425 16.13 95.39 -120.83
N VAL A 426 14.95 95.71 -120.31
CA VAL A 426 14.65 95.64 -118.87
C VAL A 426 14.72 94.20 -118.35
N ALA A 427 14.16 93.23 -119.08
CA ALA A 427 14.22 91.82 -118.72
C ALA A 427 15.67 91.29 -118.67
N ALA A 428 16.51 91.66 -119.64
CA ALA A 428 17.91 91.25 -119.69
C ALA A 428 18.74 91.84 -118.52
N LYS A 429 18.52 93.10 -118.14
CA LYS A 429 19.17 93.72 -116.98
C LYS A 429 18.78 93.09 -115.64
N VAL A 430 17.50 92.73 -115.47
CA VAL A 430 17.02 92.03 -114.26
C VAL A 430 17.62 90.61 -114.17
N ALA A 431 17.72 89.91 -115.30
CA ALA A 431 18.35 88.59 -115.34
C ALA A 431 19.85 88.62 -114.97
N GLN A 432 20.61 89.63 -115.42
CA GLN A 432 22.01 89.83 -115.01
C GLN A 432 22.14 90.05 -113.48
N LEU A 433 21.21 90.75 -112.85
CA LEU A 433 21.23 90.99 -111.40
C LEU A 433 20.94 89.71 -110.58
N VAL A 434 19.96 88.90 -111.01
CA VAL A 434 19.56 87.65 -110.33
C VAL A 434 20.60 86.53 -110.51
N GLY A 435 21.27 86.45 -111.67
CA GLY A 435 22.30 85.44 -111.94
C GLY A 435 23.61 85.61 -111.15
N SER A 436 23.80 86.73 -110.45
CA SER A 436 25.05 87.05 -109.73
C SER A 436 25.13 86.48 -108.30
N ALA A 437 24.09 85.80 -107.79
CA ALA A 437 24.03 85.29 -106.41
C ALA A 437 23.55 83.81 -106.25
N PRO A 438 24.27 82.81 -106.81
CA PRO A 438 23.79 81.42 -106.86
C PRO A 438 23.88 80.59 -105.56
N GLU A 439 24.84 80.79 -104.65
CA GLU A 439 25.04 79.84 -103.53
C GLU A 439 24.06 80.00 -102.35
N ALA A 440 23.60 81.23 -102.08
CA ALA A 440 22.68 81.51 -100.96
C ALA A 440 21.20 81.17 -101.28
N LEU A 441 20.82 81.14 -102.56
CA LEU A 441 19.45 80.84 -102.98
C LEU A 441 19.19 79.33 -103.09
N ASP A 442 20.21 78.55 -103.44
CA ASP A 442 20.12 77.08 -103.51
C ASP A 442 19.93 76.48 -102.11
N THR A 443 20.68 76.96 -101.12
CA THR A 443 20.54 76.54 -99.71
C THR A 443 19.17 76.88 -99.12
N LEU A 444 18.59 78.05 -99.42
CA LEU A 444 17.23 78.39 -98.99
C LEU A 444 16.17 77.50 -99.67
N LYS A 445 16.38 77.14 -100.94
CA LYS A 445 15.48 76.24 -101.68
C LYS A 445 15.57 74.81 -101.16
N GLU A 446 16.76 74.30 -100.89
CA GLU A 446 16.96 72.99 -100.25
C GLU A 446 16.29 72.92 -98.88
N LEU A 447 16.39 73.96 -98.05
CA LEU A 447 15.72 74.03 -96.76
C LEU A 447 14.18 74.07 -96.89
N ALA A 448 13.66 74.84 -97.85
CA ALA A 448 12.22 74.94 -98.11
C ALA A 448 11.62 73.62 -98.63
N ASP A 449 12.33 72.96 -99.55
CA ASP A 449 11.95 71.65 -100.08
C ASP A 449 12.10 70.55 -99.00
N ALA A 450 13.14 70.60 -98.16
CA ALA A 450 13.32 69.68 -97.03
C ALA A 450 12.25 69.82 -95.93
N LEU A 451 11.74 71.04 -95.70
CA LEU A 451 10.62 71.32 -94.79
C LEU A 451 9.24 71.11 -95.44
N GLY A 452 9.19 70.72 -96.71
CA GLY A 452 7.96 70.44 -97.44
C GLY A 452 7.09 71.67 -97.72
N ASN A 453 7.66 72.88 -97.70
CA ASN A 453 6.93 74.15 -97.84
C ASN A 453 5.72 74.28 -96.89
N ASP A 454 5.76 73.67 -95.69
CA ASP A 454 4.64 73.70 -94.75
C ASP A 454 4.60 75.03 -93.96
N PRO A 455 3.62 75.93 -94.20
CA PRO A 455 3.52 77.22 -93.50
C PRO A 455 3.20 77.04 -92.01
N ASN A 456 2.66 75.89 -91.63
CA ASN A 456 2.28 75.52 -90.27
C ASN A 456 3.19 74.41 -89.74
N PHE A 457 4.44 74.32 -90.19
CA PHE A 457 5.37 73.24 -89.84
C PHE A 457 5.38 72.93 -88.34
N ALA A 458 5.41 73.94 -87.47
CA ALA A 458 5.34 73.75 -86.02
C ALA A 458 4.04 73.05 -85.57
N THR A 459 2.88 73.47 -86.10
CA THR A 459 1.57 72.85 -85.83
C THR A 459 1.49 71.44 -86.43
N THR A 460 2.01 71.21 -87.63
CA THR A 460 2.03 69.89 -88.27
C THR A 460 2.90 68.92 -87.50
N VAL A 461 4.10 69.34 -87.08
CA VAL A 461 4.99 68.55 -86.21
C VAL A 461 4.31 68.29 -84.87
N LEU A 462 3.69 69.31 -84.26
CA LEU A 462 2.98 69.15 -82.99
C LEU A 462 1.80 68.18 -83.10
N ASN A 463 1.01 68.23 -84.18
CA ASN A 463 -0.08 67.29 -84.44
C ASN A 463 0.43 65.87 -84.69
N LYS A 464 1.53 65.71 -85.43
CA LYS A 464 2.20 64.41 -85.62
C LYS A 464 2.76 63.87 -84.30
N LEU A 465 3.18 64.73 -83.38
CA LEU A 465 3.72 64.35 -82.08
C LEU A 465 2.61 64.09 -81.04
N ALA A 466 1.48 64.80 -81.10
CA ALA A 466 0.34 64.64 -80.18
C ALA A 466 -0.33 63.26 -80.32
N GLY A 467 -0.21 62.61 -81.48
CA GLY A 467 -0.64 61.22 -81.70
C GLY A 467 0.40 60.16 -81.33
N LYS A 468 1.64 60.56 -80.99
CA LYS A 468 2.66 59.64 -80.50
C LYS A 468 2.47 59.45 -79.01
N GLN A 469 2.37 58.20 -78.60
CA GLN A 469 2.32 57.84 -77.20
C GLN A 469 3.63 58.28 -76.50
N PRO A 470 3.60 58.81 -75.26
CA PRO A 470 4.81 59.08 -74.49
C PRO A 470 5.69 57.82 -74.41
N LEU A 471 7.02 57.98 -74.48
CA LEU A 471 7.96 56.90 -74.19
C LEU A 471 7.92 56.60 -72.69
N ASP A 472 6.90 55.86 -72.30
CA ASP A 472 6.82 55.13 -71.04
C ASP A 472 6.90 53.64 -71.40
N ASP A 473 7.81 52.93 -70.74
CA ASP A 473 8.09 51.53 -71.06
C ASP A 473 6.86 50.64 -70.90
N THR A 474 6.04 50.92 -69.88
CA THR A 474 4.79 50.20 -69.61
C THR A 474 3.80 50.48 -70.73
N LEU A 475 3.57 51.75 -71.06
CA LEU A 475 2.62 52.15 -72.07
C LEU A 475 3.05 51.65 -73.46
N THR A 476 4.34 51.67 -73.78
CA THR A 476 4.90 51.12 -75.04
C THR A 476 4.64 49.62 -75.13
N ALA A 477 4.80 48.90 -74.02
CA ALA A 477 4.49 47.48 -73.95
C ALA A 477 2.98 47.20 -74.05
N LEU A 478 2.10 48.10 -73.62
CA LEU A 478 0.64 47.97 -73.82
C LEU A 478 0.19 48.40 -75.23
N SER A 479 0.93 49.27 -75.92
CA SER A 479 0.57 49.85 -77.22
C SER A 479 0.50 48.77 -78.31
N GLY A 480 -0.61 48.71 -79.04
CA GLY A 480 -0.79 47.77 -80.16
C GLY A 480 -1.08 46.31 -79.76
N LYS A 481 -1.15 45.97 -78.47
CA LYS A 481 -1.61 44.65 -78.03
C LYS A 481 -3.12 44.51 -78.26
N SER A 482 -3.54 43.34 -78.76
CA SER A 482 -4.96 42.96 -78.77
C SER A 482 -5.47 42.75 -77.35
N VAL A 483 -6.80 42.57 -77.18
CA VAL A 483 -7.37 42.16 -75.88
C VAL A 483 -6.68 40.92 -75.33
N ASP A 484 -6.37 39.93 -76.18
CA ASP A 484 -5.61 38.75 -75.76
C ASP A 484 -4.18 39.07 -75.33
N GLY A 485 -3.48 39.92 -76.09
CA GLY A 485 -2.12 40.36 -75.74
C GLY A 485 -2.08 41.15 -74.43
N LEU A 486 -3.13 41.92 -74.14
CA LEU A 486 -3.30 42.62 -72.86
C LEU A 486 -3.45 41.61 -71.72
N ILE A 487 -4.39 40.65 -71.82
CA ILE A 487 -4.63 39.60 -70.82
C ILE A 487 -3.35 38.82 -70.50
N GLU A 488 -2.52 38.57 -71.51
CA GLU A 488 -1.22 37.93 -71.34
C GLU A 488 -0.21 38.85 -70.63
N TYR A 489 -0.11 40.12 -71.04
CA TYR A 489 0.81 41.09 -70.45
C TYR A 489 0.59 41.31 -68.95
N ILE A 490 -0.66 41.34 -68.50
CA ILE A 490 -1.00 41.45 -67.06
C ILE A 490 -1.01 40.09 -66.33
N GLY A 491 -0.60 39.00 -66.98
CA GLY A 491 -0.51 37.67 -66.37
C GLY A 491 -1.86 37.03 -66.03
N LEU A 492 -2.96 37.59 -66.53
CA LEU A 492 -4.30 37.07 -66.26
C LEU A 492 -4.54 35.72 -66.94
N ARG A 493 -3.93 35.42 -68.09
CA ARG A 493 -4.10 34.11 -68.75
C ARG A 493 -3.67 32.95 -67.85
N ASN A 494 -2.44 32.97 -67.37
CA ASN A 494 -1.91 31.95 -66.46
C ASN A 494 -2.69 31.90 -65.13
N THR A 495 -3.14 33.06 -64.64
CA THR A 495 -3.97 33.14 -63.43
C THR A 495 -5.34 32.49 -63.66
N ILE A 496 -5.98 32.76 -64.80
CA ILE A 496 -7.25 32.18 -65.22
C ILE A 496 -7.10 30.68 -65.50
N ASP A 497 -6.04 30.22 -66.16
CA ASP A 497 -5.85 28.79 -66.46
C ASP A 497 -5.62 27.97 -65.19
N LYS A 498 -4.84 28.50 -64.23
CA LYS A 498 -4.68 27.90 -62.90
C LYS A 498 -5.99 27.94 -62.10
N ALA A 499 -6.77 29.01 -62.22
CA ALA A 499 -8.07 29.14 -61.56
C ALA A 499 -9.20 28.33 -62.24
N ALA A 500 -9.13 28.11 -63.55
CA ALA A 500 -10.12 27.38 -64.35
C ALA A 500 -10.09 25.87 -64.02
N GLY A 501 -8.93 25.35 -63.59
CA GLY A 501 -8.85 24.03 -62.97
C GLY A 501 -9.50 23.94 -61.58
N ALA A 502 -9.68 25.07 -60.90
CA ALA A 502 -10.27 25.17 -59.56
C ALA A 502 -11.75 25.62 -59.57
N LEU A 503 -12.29 26.09 -60.71
CA LEU A 503 -13.63 26.65 -60.85
C LEU A 503 -14.46 25.78 -61.84
N PRO A 504 -15.51 25.06 -61.39
CA PRO A 504 -16.40 24.37 -62.31
C PRO A 504 -17.14 25.37 -63.21
N ALA A 505 -17.39 24.98 -64.47
CA ALA A 505 -17.89 25.78 -65.59
C ALA A 505 -19.31 26.41 -65.42
N GLY A 506 -19.82 26.57 -64.19
CA GLY A 506 -21.22 26.93 -63.91
C GLY A 506 -21.48 27.93 -62.79
N GLY A 507 -20.47 28.63 -62.24
CA GLY A 507 -20.70 29.81 -61.39
C GLY A 507 -21.47 29.58 -60.06
N THR A 508 -21.54 28.35 -59.56
CA THR A 508 -22.03 28.05 -58.19
C THR A 508 -20.85 27.97 -57.23
N ALA A 509 -21.02 28.57 -56.04
CA ALA A 509 -20.00 28.71 -55.01
C ALA A 509 -19.17 27.43 -54.80
N VAL A 510 -17.86 27.61 -54.61
CA VAL A 510 -16.89 26.58 -54.27
C VAL A 510 -17.35 25.85 -53.00
N ALA A 511 -18.07 24.74 -53.18
CA ALA A 511 -18.22 23.75 -52.13
C ALA A 511 -16.83 23.13 -51.95
N ALA A 512 -16.25 23.32 -50.77
CA ALA A 512 -15.00 22.69 -50.35
C ALA A 512 -14.86 21.28 -50.92
N ASN A 513 -13.75 20.99 -51.60
CA ASN A 513 -13.30 19.66 -52.05
C ASN A 513 -14.33 18.56 -51.80
N ARG A 514 -15.27 18.35 -52.73
CA ARG A 514 -16.36 17.38 -52.53
C ARG A 514 -15.79 15.97 -52.63
N LEU A 515 -15.24 15.47 -51.53
CA LEU A 515 -14.80 14.09 -51.39
C LEU A 515 -16.05 13.20 -51.56
N VAL A 516 -16.06 12.40 -52.62
CA VAL A 516 -17.11 11.43 -52.93
C VAL A 516 -16.63 10.03 -52.56
N SER A 517 -17.55 9.23 -51.99
CA SER A 517 -17.32 7.80 -51.71
C SER A 517 -16.86 7.08 -52.98
N ARG A 518 -15.86 6.20 -52.86
CA ARG A 518 -15.46 5.25 -53.92
C ARG A 518 -16.31 3.96 -53.92
N GLY A 519 -17.41 3.94 -53.17
CA GLY A 519 -18.23 2.75 -52.94
C GLY A 519 -17.61 1.84 -51.87
N ALA A 520 -18.04 0.57 -51.86
CA ALA A 520 -17.61 -0.40 -50.86
C ALA A 520 -16.10 -0.70 -50.93
N LEU A 521 -15.39 -0.57 -49.80
CA LEU A 521 -13.96 -0.89 -49.70
C LEU A 521 -13.74 -2.19 -48.92
N PRO A 522 -12.89 -3.12 -49.41
CA PRO A 522 -12.53 -4.33 -48.68
C PRO A 522 -11.67 -4.01 -47.44
N ALA A 523 -11.86 -4.77 -46.36
CA ALA A 523 -11.03 -4.64 -45.16
C ALA A 523 -9.60 -5.11 -45.46
N LEU A 524 -8.62 -4.25 -45.14
CA LEU A 524 -7.21 -4.63 -45.18
C LEU A 524 -6.87 -5.49 -43.96
N THR A 525 -6.06 -6.54 -44.16
CA THR A 525 -5.62 -7.50 -43.13
C THR A 525 -4.14 -7.84 -43.29
N GLY A 526 -3.50 -8.31 -42.21
CA GLY A 526 -2.07 -8.62 -42.19
C GLY A 526 -1.22 -7.40 -42.52
N THR A 527 -0.32 -7.53 -43.49
CA THR A 527 0.59 -6.47 -43.98
C THR A 527 0.07 -5.78 -45.27
N THR A 528 -1.17 -6.07 -45.69
CA THR A 528 -1.71 -5.58 -46.96
C THR A 528 -2.02 -4.08 -46.89
N ARG A 529 -1.41 -3.28 -47.77
CA ARG A 529 -1.67 -1.83 -47.91
C ARG A 529 -2.69 -1.52 -49.01
N GLY A 530 -3.33 -0.37 -48.93
CA GLY A 530 -4.21 0.12 -50.00
C GLY A 530 -3.42 0.51 -51.25
N SER A 531 -3.95 0.21 -52.44
CA SER A 531 -3.32 0.58 -53.73
C SER A 531 -3.46 2.06 -54.08
N ASP A 532 -4.50 2.70 -53.54
CA ASP A 532 -4.76 4.12 -53.74
C ASP A 532 -3.87 4.97 -52.84
N SER A 533 -3.42 6.12 -53.33
CA SER A 533 -2.61 7.09 -52.56
C SER A 533 -3.46 8.29 -52.09
N GLY A 534 -3.16 8.84 -50.92
CA GLY A 534 -3.85 9.99 -50.33
C GLY A 534 -5.01 9.66 -49.40
N LEU A 535 -6.04 10.52 -49.37
CA LEU A 535 -7.26 10.35 -48.57
C LEU A 535 -8.35 9.69 -49.41
N ILE A 536 -8.79 8.50 -49.00
CA ILE A 536 -9.85 7.73 -49.63
C ILE A 536 -11.07 7.66 -48.72
N MET A 537 -12.25 7.94 -49.27
CA MET A 537 -13.54 7.72 -48.61
C MET A 537 -14.24 6.53 -49.26
N GLY A 538 -14.81 5.65 -48.45
CA GLY A 538 -15.59 4.53 -48.94
C GLY A 538 -16.62 4.05 -47.94
N GLU A 539 -17.35 3.04 -48.35
CA GLU A 539 -18.42 2.42 -47.57
C GLU A 539 -17.93 1.08 -47.00
N VAL A 540 -18.43 0.77 -45.81
CA VAL A 540 -18.20 -0.48 -45.10
C VAL A 540 -19.45 -1.33 -45.23
N TYR A 541 -19.30 -2.50 -45.86
CA TYR A 541 -20.35 -3.51 -45.97
C TYR A 541 -19.78 -4.89 -45.63
N ASN A 542 -20.10 -5.37 -44.43
CA ASN A 542 -20.02 -6.75 -43.94
C ASN A 542 -18.81 -7.61 -44.39
N ASN A 543 -17.59 -7.06 -44.34
CA ASN A 543 -16.38 -7.69 -44.87
C ASN A 543 -15.18 -7.62 -43.89
N GLY A 544 -15.36 -8.02 -42.62
CA GLY A 544 -14.25 -8.11 -41.64
C GLY A 544 -13.91 -6.81 -40.90
N TYR A 545 -14.80 -5.82 -40.95
CA TYR A 545 -14.72 -4.61 -40.13
C TYR A 545 -15.40 -4.80 -38.75
N PRO A 546 -15.10 -3.96 -37.74
CA PRO A 546 -15.73 -4.02 -36.42
C PRO A 546 -17.25 -3.84 -36.42
N THR A 547 -17.81 -3.20 -37.46
CA THR A 547 -19.26 -3.05 -37.64
C THR A 547 -19.69 -3.60 -39.00
N GLN A 548 -20.93 -4.08 -39.05
CA GLN A 548 -21.53 -4.61 -40.28
C GLN A 548 -21.67 -3.53 -41.36
N TYR A 549 -21.98 -2.29 -40.97
CA TYR A 549 -22.20 -1.16 -41.86
C TYR A 549 -21.52 0.10 -41.34
N GLY A 550 -21.08 0.96 -42.24
CA GLY A 550 -20.44 2.22 -41.87
C GLY A 550 -19.81 2.95 -43.05
N ASN A 551 -19.09 4.00 -42.73
CA ASN A 551 -18.21 4.74 -43.64
C ASN A 551 -16.77 4.63 -43.15
N ILE A 552 -15.82 4.62 -44.08
CA ILE A 552 -14.40 4.57 -43.76
C ILE A 552 -13.65 5.70 -44.45
N LEU A 553 -12.75 6.33 -43.70
CA LEU A 553 -11.68 7.18 -44.23
C LEU A 553 -10.37 6.41 -44.13
N ARG A 554 -9.70 6.20 -45.26
CA ARG A 554 -8.37 5.59 -45.34
C ARG A 554 -7.36 6.66 -45.75
N LEU A 555 -6.31 6.83 -44.94
CA LEU A 555 -5.14 7.65 -45.20
C LEU A 555 -4.04 6.72 -45.69
N THR A 556 -3.48 7.02 -46.85
CA THR A 556 -2.40 6.24 -47.46
C THR A 556 -1.21 7.13 -47.77
N GLY A 557 -0.02 6.73 -47.31
CA GLY A 557 1.18 7.58 -47.35
C GLY A 557 2.46 6.77 -47.17
N THR A 558 3.41 7.27 -46.39
CA THR A 558 4.53 6.43 -45.93
C THR A 558 4.03 5.42 -44.90
N GLY A 559 3.24 5.87 -43.93
CA GLY A 559 2.37 5.04 -43.08
C GLY A 559 0.90 5.22 -43.45
N ASP A 560 0.07 4.23 -43.11
CA ASP A 560 -1.36 4.25 -43.40
C ASP A 560 -2.21 4.30 -42.12
N GLY A 561 -3.44 4.78 -42.25
CA GLY A 561 -4.39 4.86 -41.15
C GLY A 561 -5.83 4.72 -41.62
N GLU A 562 -6.69 4.17 -40.78
CA GLU A 562 -8.11 4.03 -41.06
C GLU A 562 -8.95 4.54 -39.90
N ILE A 563 -9.98 5.33 -40.22
CA ILE A 563 -11.06 5.70 -39.31
C ILE A 563 -12.36 5.15 -39.88
N LEU A 564 -13.02 4.32 -39.09
CA LEU A 564 -14.31 3.74 -39.41
C LEU A 564 -15.40 4.37 -38.54
N ILE A 565 -16.48 4.82 -39.15
CA ILE A 565 -17.67 5.30 -38.48
C ILE A 565 -18.79 4.32 -38.78
N GLY A 566 -19.13 3.49 -37.80
CA GLY A 566 -20.20 2.52 -37.92
C GLY A 566 -21.58 3.18 -37.91
N TRP A 567 -22.56 2.54 -38.55
CA TRP A 567 -23.94 2.97 -38.43
C TRP A 567 -24.59 2.27 -37.24
N SER A 568 -25.20 3.05 -36.34
CA SER A 568 -26.03 2.49 -35.29
C SER A 568 -27.33 1.97 -35.92
N GLY A 569 -27.71 0.73 -35.62
CA GLY A 569 -28.96 0.15 -36.14
C GLY A 569 -30.24 0.77 -35.58
N ALA A 570 -30.13 1.77 -34.71
CA ALA A 570 -31.23 2.46 -34.04
C ALA A 570 -31.14 3.98 -34.29
N ASN A 571 -32.24 4.58 -34.75
CA ASN A 571 -32.31 6.01 -35.04
C ASN A 571 -31.92 6.84 -33.81
N GLY A 572 -30.94 7.74 -33.97
CA GLY A 572 -30.46 8.63 -32.90
C GLY A 572 -29.47 7.98 -31.92
N ALA A 573 -29.18 6.68 -32.02
CA ALA A 573 -28.15 6.05 -31.20
C ALA A 573 -26.74 6.50 -31.66
N PRO A 574 -25.78 6.68 -30.73
CA PRO A 574 -24.41 7.06 -31.07
C PRO A 574 -23.78 6.07 -32.05
N ALA A 575 -23.17 6.59 -33.11
CA ALA A 575 -22.37 5.80 -34.04
C ALA A 575 -21.07 5.35 -33.36
N PRO A 576 -20.76 4.04 -33.31
CA PRO A 576 -19.45 3.61 -32.84
C PRO A 576 -18.39 4.01 -33.88
N ALA A 577 -17.27 4.55 -33.43
CA ALA A 577 -16.15 4.89 -34.29
C ALA A 577 -14.92 4.10 -33.88
N TYR A 578 -14.13 3.68 -34.86
CA TYR A 578 -12.93 2.87 -34.66
C TYR A 578 -11.76 3.46 -35.42
N ILE A 579 -10.56 3.28 -34.89
CA ILE A 579 -9.30 3.71 -35.50
C ILE A 579 -8.31 2.55 -35.52
N ARG A 580 -7.49 2.50 -36.57
CA ARG A 580 -6.30 1.65 -36.63
C ARG A 580 -5.22 2.28 -37.49
N SER A 581 -4.01 1.78 -37.38
CA SER A 581 -2.84 2.31 -38.09
C SER A 581 -1.95 1.20 -38.64
N HIS A 582 -1.13 1.53 -39.62
CA HIS A 582 -0.12 0.66 -40.22
C HIS A 582 1.18 1.46 -40.40
N ARG A 583 2.29 0.96 -39.86
CA ARG A 583 3.59 1.63 -39.90
C ARG A 583 4.21 1.61 -41.30
N ASP A 584 5.14 2.51 -41.58
CA ASP A 584 5.89 2.68 -42.83
C ASP A 584 6.99 1.63 -43.09
N THR A 585 6.84 0.40 -42.56
CA THR A 585 7.79 -0.71 -42.73
C THR A 585 7.11 -1.90 -43.40
N ALA A 586 7.81 -2.60 -44.30
CA ALA A 586 7.24 -3.65 -45.15
C ALA A 586 6.61 -4.82 -44.37
N ASP A 587 7.12 -5.12 -43.17
CA ASP A 587 6.66 -6.23 -42.32
C ASP A 587 5.67 -5.79 -41.23
N ALA A 588 5.23 -4.52 -41.23
CA ALA A 588 4.28 -4.05 -40.23
C ALA A 588 2.90 -4.68 -40.48
N GLU A 589 2.28 -5.22 -39.45
CA GLU A 589 0.87 -5.58 -39.48
C GLU A 589 0.01 -4.35 -39.17
N TRP A 590 -1.23 -4.35 -39.67
CA TRP A 590 -2.26 -3.44 -39.18
C TRP A 590 -2.44 -3.62 -37.67
N SER A 591 -2.53 -2.50 -36.93
CA SER A 591 -2.96 -2.56 -35.54
C SER A 591 -4.39 -3.12 -35.46
N GLU A 592 -4.70 -3.77 -34.34
CA GLU A 592 -6.08 -4.08 -33.97
C GLU A 592 -6.94 -2.82 -34.01
N TRP A 593 -8.24 -3.00 -34.27
CA TRP A 593 -9.19 -1.91 -34.25
C TRP A 593 -9.42 -1.41 -32.82
N ALA A 594 -9.18 -0.12 -32.58
CA ALA A 594 -9.44 0.53 -31.30
C ALA A 594 -10.74 1.37 -31.39
N MET A 595 -11.67 1.16 -30.47
CA MET A 595 -12.90 1.96 -30.40
C MET A 595 -12.62 3.34 -29.80
N LEU A 596 -13.16 4.38 -30.42
CA LEU A 596 -13.18 5.74 -29.91
C LEU A 596 -14.34 5.90 -28.93
N TYR A 597 -14.01 6.18 -27.67
CA TYR A 597 -15.02 6.45 -26.65
C TYR A 597 -15.43 7.92 -26.65
N THR A 598 -16.71 8.16 -26.43
CA THR A 598 -17.29 9.51 -26.34
C THR A 598 -18.12 9.61 -25.07
N THR A 599 -18.55 10.82 -24.70
CA THR A 599 -19.49 11.01 -23.59
C THR A 599 -20.82 10.27 -23.80
N LEU A 600 -21.19 9.95 -25.04
CA LEU A 600 -22.39 9.18 -25.39
C LEU A 600 -22.14 7.66 -25.55
N ASN A 601 -20.88 7.24 -25.67
CA ASN A 601 -20.46 5.84 -25.73
C ASN A 601 -19.18 5.67 -24.88
N PRO A 602 -19.30 5.69 -23.53
CA PRO A 602 -18.15 5.56 -22.64
C PRO A 602 -17.59 4.13 -22.68
N PRO A 603 -16.34 3.94 -22.21
CA PRO A 603 -15.80 2.60 -22.01
C PRO A 603 -16.66 1.79 -21.03
N PRO A 604 -16.73 0.45 -21.18
CA PRO A 604 -17.37 -0.41 -20.20
C PRO A 604 -16.85 -0.10 -18.81
N ASP A 605 -17.76 0.28 -17.91
CA ASP A 605 -17.38 0.79 -16.60
C ASP A 605 -17.05 -0.36 -15.65
N SER A 606 -15.77 -0.67 -15.50
CA SER A 606 -15.30 -1.75 -14.62
C SER A 606 -15.51 -1.46 -13.13
N HIS A 607 -15.78 -0.19 -12.77
CA HIS A 607 -16.12 0.25 -11.41
C HIS A 607 -17.15 1.38 -11.47
N PRO A 608 -18.44 1.09 -11.25
CA PRO A 608 -19.50 2.07 -11.46
C PRO A 608 -19.40 3.28 -10.51
N VAL A 609 -19.82 4.45 -10.99
CA VAL A 609 -19.99 5.66 -10.17
C VAL A 609 -20.81 5.34 -8.92
N GLY A 610 -20.35 5.80 -7.75
CA GLY A 610 -20.98 5.50 -6.47
C GLY A 610 -20.46 4.24 -5.75
N ALA A 611 -19.62 3.40 -6.38
CA ALA A 611 -18.94 2.33 -5.67
C ALA A 611 -17.85 2.89 -4.74
N ALA A 612 -17.84 2.44 -3.49
CA ALA A 612 -16.79 2.78 -2.53
C ALA A 612 -15.47 2.07 -2.90
N ILE A 613 -14.39 2.83 -3.02
CA ILE A 613 -13.07 2.35 -3.39
C ILE A 613 -12.13 2.57 -2.20
N ALA A 614 -11.43 1.52 -1.77
CA ALA A 614 -10.39 1.62 -0.75
C ALA A 614 -9.12 2.22 -1.36
N TRP A 615 -8.80 3.46 -0.98
CA TRP A 615 -7.68 4.22 -1.53
C TRP A 615 -6.50 4.29 -0.54
N PRO A 616 -5.28 3.88 -0.94
CA PRO A 616 -4.13 3.74 -0.04
C PRO A 616 -3.35 5.05 0.21
N SER A 617 -3.93 6.21 -0.08
CA SER A 617 -3.26 7.51 0.05
C SER A 617 -4.21 8.59 0.56
N ASP A 618 -3.67 9.61 1.24
CA ASP A 618 -4.40 10.83 1.61
C ASP A 618 -4.64 11.76 0.40
N ALA A 619 -3.85 11.60 -0.67
CA ALA A 619 -4.03 12.37 -1.90
C ALA A 619 -5.19 11.78 -2.72
N THR A 620 -6.33 12.48 -2.74
CA THR A 620 -7.51 12.04 -3.50
C THR A 620 -7.31 12.30 -5.00
N PRO A 621 -7.46 11.29 -5.88
CA PRO A 621 -7.32 11.48 -7.32
C PRO A 621 -8.38 12.43 -7.88
N ALA A 622 -8.05 13.15 -8.96
CA ALA A 622 -9.02 13.98 -9.67
C ALA A 622 -10.22 13.15 -10.15
N GLY A 623 -11.44 13.70 -10.00
CA GLY A 623 -12.70 13.00 -10.32
C GLY A 623 -13.26 12.12 -9.21
N TYR A 624 -12.58 12.04 -8.06
CA TYR A 624 -13.02 11.31 -6.87
C TYR A 624 -13.22 12.25 -5.69
N ALA A 625 -14.00 11.81 -4.70
CA ALA A 625 -14.13 12.47 -3.41
C ALA A 625 -14.00 11.47 -2.25
N LEU A 626 -13.46 11.91 -1.12
CA LEU A 626 -13.49 11.15 0.14
C LEU A 626 -14.93 10.97 0.60
N MET A 627 -15.26 9.81 1.14
CA MET A 627 -16.60 9.48 1.65
C MET A 627 -16.75 9.92 3.11
N GLN A 628 -17.20 11.15 3.35
CA GLN A 628 -17.17 11.82 4.66
C GLN A 628 -18.54 12.35 5.12
N GLY A 629 -19.64 11.86 4.54
CA GLY A 629 -20.99 12.31 4.91
C GLY A 629 -21.46 13.59 4.19
N GLN A 630 -20.72 14.06 3.20
CA GLN A 630 -21.01 15.31 2.50
C GLN A 630 -22.18 15.18 1.51
N SER A 631 -22.92 16.27 1.34
CA SER A 631 -23.93 16.39 0.28
C SER A 631 -23.31 16.66 -1.08
N PHE A 632 -24.04 16.35 -2.16
CA PHE A 632 -23.65 16.68 -3.53
C PHE A 632 -24.86 17.17 -4.34
N ASP A 633 -24.58 17.94 -5.41
CA ASP A 633 -25.62 18.39 -6.34
C ASP A 633 -26.01 17.23 -7.28
N LYS A 634 -27.25 16.76 -7.13
CA LYS A 634 -27.82 15.67 -7.95
C LYS A 634 -27.92 16.02 -9.43
N SER A 635 -28.06 17.31 -9.76
CA SER A 635 -28.11 17.77 -11.15
C SER A 635 -26.72 17.75 -11.79
N ALA A 636 -25.67 18.03 -11.00
CA ALA A 636 -24.29 18.01 -11.46
C ALA A 636 -23.73 16.57 -11.57
N TYR A 637 -24.15 15.66 -10.70
CA TYR A 637 -23.66 14.28 -10.63
C TYR A 637 -24.81 13.26 -10.76
N PRO A 638 -25.39 13.10 -11.97
CA PRO A 638 -26.58 12.26 -12.17
C PRO A 638 -26.30 10.78 -11.93
N LEU A 639 -25.12 10.26 -12.29
CA LEU A 639 -24.75 8.87 -12.04
C LEU A 639 -24.55 8.59 -10.54
N LEU A 640 -23.96 9.55 -9.80
CA LEU A 640 -23.83 9.46 -8.34
C LEU A 640 -25.19 9.54 -7.64
N ALA A 641 -26.13 10.32 -8.19
CA ALA A 641 -27.51 10.41 -7.70
C ALA A 641 -28.30 9.09 -7.86
N ILE A 642 -27.93 8.23 -8.80
CA ILE A 642 -28.49 6.87 -8.92
C ILE A 642 -28.00 6.00 -7.76
N ALA A 643 -26.70 6.07 -7.41
CA ALA A 643 -26.13 5.30 -6.31
C ALA A 643 -26.57 5.80 -4.93
N TYR A 644 -26.66 7.12 -4.75
CA TYR A 644 -27.07 7.78 -3.51
C TYR A 644 -28.25 8.74 -3.75
N PRO A 645 -29.49 8.23 -3.83
CA PRO A 645 -30.69 9.04 -4.10
C PRO A 645 -30.95 10.15 -3.08
N SER A 646 -30.41 10.03 -1.86
CA SER A 646 -30.45 11.04 -0.81
C SER A 646 -29.72 12.34 -1.19
N GLY A 647 -28.79 12.30 -2.15
CA GLY A 647 -27.87 13.40 -2.42
C GLY A 647 -26.78 13.55 -1.35
N VAL A 648 -26.51 12.49 -0.57
CA VAL A 648 -25.50 12.46 0.50
C VAL A 648 -24.61 11.24 0.31
N ILE A 649 -23.30 11.48 0.23
CA ILE A 649 -22.28 10.43 0.21
C ILE A 649 -22.16 9.88 1.63
N PRO A 650 -22.20 8.55 1.85
CA PRO A 650 -22.03 7.97 3.19
C PRO A 650 -20.73 8.42 3.86
N ASP A 651 -20.76 8.65 5.18
CA ASP A 651 -19.51 8.79 5.95
C ASP A 651 -18.94 7.40 6.22
N MET A 652 -17.76 7.12 5.67
CA MET A 652 -17.10 5.83 5.76
C MET A 652 -15.88 5.84 6.70
N ARG A 653 -15.60 6.97 7.37
CA ARG A 653 -14.49 7.05 8.33
C ARG A 653 -14.78 6.18 9.55
N GLY A 654 -13.86 5.27 9.87
CA GLY A 654 -14.03 4.30 10.97
C GLY A 654 -14.99 3.14 10.66
N TRP A 655 -15.63 3.12 9.49
CA TRP A 655 -16.59 2.08 9.12
C TRP A 655 -15.95 0.96 8.30
N THR A 656 -16.39 -0.28 8.56
CA THR A 656 -16.07 -1.45 7.74
C THR A 656 -17.26 -1.80 6.84
N ILE A 657 -17.02 -2.06 5.55
CA ILE A 657 -18.07 -2.52 4.64
C ILE A 657 -18.45 -3.96 4.98
N LYS A 658 -19.73 -4.17 5.34
CA LYS A 658 -20.34 -5.48 5.53
C LYS A 658 -21.37 -5.70 4.42
N GLY A 659 -21.30 -6.85 3.74
CA GLY A 659 -22.31 -7.22 2.74
C GLY A 659 -23.71 -7.21 3.33
N LYS A 660 -24.68 -6.60 2.64
CA LYS A 660 -26.07 -6.57 3.09
C LYS A 660 -26.57 -8.02 3.22
N PRO A 661 -27.01 -8.47 4.42
CA PRO A 661 -27.56 -9.80 4.58
C PRO A 661 -28.82 -9.97 3.72
N ALA A 662 -29.18 -11.22 3.44
CA ALA A 662 -30.38 -11.55 2.66
C ALA A 662 -31.64 -10.88 3.27
N SER A 663 -31.72 -10.79 4.60
CA SER A 663 -32.81 -10.14 5.34
C SER A 663 -32.27 -9.42 6.60
N GLY A 664 -33.12 -8.58 7.22
CA GLY A 664 -32.85 -7.97 8.53
C GLY A 664 -32.13 -6.62 8.54
N ARG A 665 -31.52 -6.19 7.43
CA ARG A 665 -30.86 -4.87 7.32
C ARG A 665 -31.08 -4.22 5.94
N ALA A 666 -31.21 -2.89 5.93
CA ALA A 666 -31.27 -2.08 4.71
C ALA A 666 -29.86 -1.80 4.16
N VAL A 667 -29.75 -1.50 2.86
CA VAL A 667 -28.49 -0.99 2.28
C VAL A 667 -28.12 0.33 2.96
N LEU A 668 -26.82 0.57 3.20
CA LEU A 668 -26.28 1.74 3.93
C LEU A 668 -26.71 1.88 5.41
N SER A 669 -27.34 0.86 6.01
CA SER A 669 -27.60 0.88 7.46
C SER A 669 -26.32 0.68 8.28
N GLN A 670 -26.20 1.40 9.40
CA GLN A 670 -25.06 1.34 10.32
C GLN A 670 -25.25 0.23 11.38
N GLU A 671 -24.15 -0.45 11.73
CA GLU A 671 -24.11 -1.49 12.77
C GLU A 671 -22.95 -1.14 13.69
N MET A 672 -23.22 -0.79 14.95
CA MET A 672 -22.16 -0.56 15.93
C MET A 672 -21.40 -1.86 16.20
N ASP A 673 -20.14 -1.72 16.60
CA ASP A 673 -19.33 -2.84 17.05
C ASP A 673 -19.94 -3.48 18.31
N GLY A 674 -19.63 -4.76 18.54
CA GLY A 674 -20.20 -5.48 19.67
C GLY A 674 -19.50 -6.80 19.91
N ASN A 675 -19.17 -7.04 21.17
CA ASN A 675 -18.59 -8.32 21.58
C ASN A 675 -19.67 -9.41 21.62
N LYS A 676 -19.30 -10.62 21.22
CA LYS A 676 -20.19 -11.77 21.32
C LYS A 676 -20.40 -12.11 22.81
N SER A 677 -21.65 -12.40 23.18
CA SER A 677 -21.99 -12.84 24.54
C SER A 677 -21.14 -14.04 24.97
N HIS A 678 -20.51 -13.92 26.15
CA HIS A 678 -19.65 -14.94 26.75
C HIS A 678 -19.58 -14.78 28.28
N SER A 679 -19.05 -15.78 28.98
CA SER A 679 -18.83 -15.77 30.44
C SER A 679 -17.44 -16.30 30.78
N HIS A 680 -17.02 -16.09 32.03
CA HIS A 680 -15.74 -16.58 32.57
C HIS A 680 -15.99 -17.48 33.77
N THR A 681 -15.13 -18.48 33.95
CA THR A 681 -15.02 -19.20 35.22
C THR A 681 -14.20 -18.35 36.19
N ALA A 682 -14.72 -18.12 37.40
CA ALA A 682 -14.03 -17.37 38.45
C ALA A 682 -13.85 -18.23 39.71
N ARG A 683 -12.80 -17.95 40.50
CA ARG A 683 -12.50 -18.62 41.76
C ARG A 683 -12.08 -17.60 42.82
N ALA A 684 -12.64 -17.70 44.02
CA ALA A 684 -12.13 -17.03 45.21
C ALA A 684 -11.04 -17.90 45.87
N GLN A 685 -9.98 -17.27 46.38
CA GLN A 685 -8.94 -17.99 47.13
C GLN A 685 -9.40 -18.27 48.56
N ASP A 686 -9.03 -19.45 49.07
CA ASP A 686 -9.30 -19.80 50.46
C ASP A 686 -8.54 -18.83 51.39
N THR A 687 -9.26 -18.20 52.31
CA THR A 687 -8.69 -17.27 53.26
C THR A 687 -8.68 -17.92 54.65
N ASP A 688 -7.49 -18.22 55.16
CA ASP A 688 -7.31 -18.68 56.54
C ASP A 688 -7.48 -17.50 57.50
N LEU A 689 -8.46 -17.60 58.40
CA LEU A 689 -8.71 -16.58 59.42
C LEU A 689 -7.70 -16.67 60.59
N GLY A 690 -6.85 -17.69 60.62
CA GLY A 690 -5.85 -17.95 61.64
C GLY A 690 -6.43 -18.39 62.98
N THR A 691 -5.55 -18.74 63.93
CA THR A 691 -5.93 -19.11 65.30
C THR A 691 -6.31 -17.89 66.14
N LYS A 692 -7.43 -17.96 66.87
CA LYS A 692 -7.84 -16.94 67.84
C LYS A 692 -7.65 -17.48 69.26
N THR A 693 -7.15 -16.64 70.16
CA THR A 693 -7.04 -16.99 71.58
C THR A 693 -8.30 -16.52 72.30
N THR A 694 -8.89 -17.37 73.14
CA THR A 694 -10.03 -17.00 73.98
C THR A 694 -9.59 -16.05 75.11
N SER A 695 -10.53 -15.42 75.79
CA SER A 695 -10.25 -14.76 77.07
C SER A 695 -9.71 -15.77 78.09
N SER A 696 -8.77 -15.34 78.94
CA SER A 696 -8.25 -16.17 80.05
C SER A 696 -9.30 -16.38 81.14
N PHE A 697 -9.40 -17.59 81.67
CA PHE A 697 -10.23 -17.94 82.82
C PHE A 697 -9.38 -18.68 83.87
N ASP A 698 -9.40 -18.22 85.12
CA ASP A 698 -8.59 -18.77 86.21
C ASP A 698 -9.50 -19.44 87.26
N TYR A 699 -9.24 -20.72 87.57
CA TYR A 699 -9.97 -21.46 88.61
C TYR A 699 -9.55 -21.08 90.04
N GLY A 700 -8.41 -20.40 90.22
CA GLY A 700 -7.80 -20.08 91.50
C GLY A 700 -7.27 -21.31 92.26
N THR A 701 -6.91 -21.13 93.53
CA THR A 701 -6.47 -22.22 94.41
C THR A 701 -7.66 -23.03 94.94
N LYS A 702 -7.58 -24.35 94.85
CA LYS A 702 -8.54 -25.28 95.46
C LYS A 702 -7.85 -26.08 96.58
N SER A 703 -8.53 -26.27 97.71
CA SER A 703 -8.01 -27.03 98.86
C SER A 703 -8.49 -28.48 98.85
N THR A 704 -7.71 -29.39 99.43
CA THR A 704 -8.12 -30.78 99.68
C THR A 704 -8.92 -30.88 100.97
N ASN A 705 -9.52 -32.05 101.24
CA ASN A 705 -10.01 -32.39 102.58
C ASN A 705 -8.83 -32.70 103.53
N THR A 706 -9.07 -32.63 104.84
CA THR A 706 -8.08 -32.99 105.87
C THR A 706 -8.20 -34.48 106.20
N THR A 707 -7.17 -35.28 105.86
CA THR A 707 -7.12 -36.74 106.10
C THR A 707 -5.67 -37.20 106.37
N GLY A 708 -5.44 -38.49 106.65
CA GLY A 708 -4.11 -39.11 106.78
C GLY A 708 -3.63 -39.43 108.22
N GLY A 709 -4.44 -39.18 109.24
CA GLY A 709 -4.11 -39.56 110.63
C GLY A 709 -4.11 -41.08 110.84
N HIS A 710 -3.03 -41.62 111.39
CA HIS A 710 -2.89 -43.05 111.71
C HIS A 710 -1.92 -43.27 112.88
N THR A 711 -1.99 -44.43 113.54
CA THR A 711 -1.09 -44.88 114.62
C THR A 711 -0.22 -46.04 114.14
N HIS A 712 0.94 -46.25 114.78
CA HIS A 712 1.83 -47.40 114.53
C HIS A 712 1.88 -48.27 115.79
N GLU A 713 1.74 -49.59 115.63
CA GLU A 713 2.01 -50.57 116.69
C GLU A 713 3.37 -51.24 116.49
N PHE A 714 4.13 -51.41 117.57
CA PHE A 714 5.43 -52.11 117.55
C PHE A 714 5.36 -53.34 118.46
N GLY A 715 5.48 -54.53 117.87
CA GLY A 715 5.52 -55.81 118.58
C GLY A 715 6.76 -56.62 118.20
N GLY A 716 7.92 -56.27 118.77
CA GLY A 716 9.19 -56.97 118.55
C GLY A 716 9.64 -57.73 119.81
N TYR A 717 9.87 -59.04 119.67
CA TYR A 717 10.49 -59.87 120.71
C TYR A 717 12.01 -59.64 120.71
N ILE A 718 12.58 -59.22 121.85
CA ILE A 718 14.03 -58.99 122.00
C ILE A 718 14.63 -60.19 122.73
N ASN A 719 15.62 -60.83 122.10
CA ASN A 719 16.40 -61.95 122.67
C ASN A 719 17.69 -61.39 123.32
N SER A 720 17.87 -61.54 124.64
CA SER A 720 19.11 -61.22 125.35
C SER A 720 19.84 -62.49 125.81
N TYR A 721 21.11 -62.62 125.40
CA TYR A 721 22.06 -63.67 125.77
C TYR A 721 23.08 -63.03 126.76
N TRP A 722 23.19 -63.60 127.98
CA TRP A 722 24.09 -63.28 129.12
C TRP A 722 23.68 -62.20 130.15
N GLY A 723 23.33 -62.65 131.37
CA GLY A 723 23.69 -62.01 132.66
C GLY A 723 22.73 -60.97 133.29
N ASP A 724 22.02 -61.41 134.35
CA ASP A 724 21.46 -60.62 135.47
C ASP A 724 20.37 -59.54 135.16
N SER A 725 19.18 -59.73 135.76
CA SER A 725 17.99 -58.85 135.72
C SER A 725 17.23 -58.78 134.39
N ASN A 726 16.77 -59.96 133.97
CA ASN A 726 15.67 -60.14 133.02
C ASN A 726 14.37 -59.53 133.57
N HIS A 727 13.79 -58.55 132.87
CA HIS A 727 12.54 -58.72 132.12
C HIS A 727 12.12 -57.37 131.50
N THR A 728 12.09 -57.39 130.18
CA THR A 728 11.44 -56.44 129.27
C THR A 728 10.09 -55.95 129.81
N SER A 729 10.01 -54.67 130.15
CA SER A 729 8.71 -53.98 130.23
C SER A 729 8.83 -52.61 129.59
N PHE A 730 8.28 -52.50 128.38
CA PHE A 730 7.72 -51.24 127.91
C PHE A 730 6.59 -50.90 128.88
N GLN A 731 6.87 -50.14 129.92
CA GLN A 731 5.81 -49.57 130.75
C GLN A 731 5.04 -48.55 129.90
N PRO A 732 3.71 -48.66 129.78
CA PRO A 732 2.89 -47.62 129.19
C PRO A 732 2.91 -46.40 130.14
N GLY A 733 3.67 -45.35 129.79
CA GLY A 733 3.78 -44.15 130.62
C GLY A 733 5.02 -43.25 130.47
N GLY A 734 6.02 -43.60 129.64
CA GLY A 734 7.27 -42.83 129.51
C GLY A 734 7.60 -42.33 128.10
N GLY A 735 7.11 -41.13 127.74
CA GLY A 735 7.79 -40.10 126.91
C GLY A 735 8.57 -40.42 125.62
N ALA A 736 8.40 -41.56 124.96
CA ALA A 736 9.09 -41.85 123.70
C ALA A 736 8.35 -41.22 122.50
N TRP A 737 8.98 -40.28 121.81
CA TRP A 737 8.50 -39.69 120.55
C TRP A 737 9.19 -40.33 119.36
N THR A 738 8.48 -40.53 118.26
CA THR A 738 9.08 -40.85 116.95
C THR A 738 9.71 -39.60 116.33
N GLN A 739 10.54 -39.76 115.30
CA GLN A 739 11.01 -38.62 114.51
C GLN A 739 9.88 -38.07 113.64
N ALA A 740 9.91 -36.76 113.35
CA ALA A 740 8.99 -36.15 112.40
C ALA A 740 9.13 -36.80 111.02
N ALA A 741 8.06 -37.45 110.57
CA ALA A 741 7.95 -38.12 109.28
C ALA A 741 6.51 -37.97 108.75
N GLY A 742 6.29 -38.24 107.46
CA GLY A 742 4.96 -38.17 106.85
C GLY A 742 4.65 -36.87 106.10
N ASP A 743 5.61 -35.95 105.95
CA ASP A 743 5.48 -34.85 104.98
C ASP A 743 5.44 -35.44 103.57
N HIS A 744 4.31 -35.27 102.89
CA HIS A 744 4.09 -35.76 101.54
C HIS A 744 3.10 -34.86 100.80
N ALA A 745 3.27 -34.77 99.49
CA ALA A 745 2.33 -34.11 98.60
C ALA A 745 1.66 -35.12 97.68
N HIS A 746 0.44 -34.83 97.26
CA HIS A 746 -0.28 -35.60 96.25
C HIS A 746 -0.19 -34.88 94.90
N THR A 747 -0.01 -35.64 93.83
CA THR A 747 -0.20 -35.11 92.47
C THR A 747 -1.67 -35.30 92.09
N VAL A 748 -2.37 -34.19 91.81
CA VAL A 748 -3.76 -34.22 91.35
C VAL A 748 -3.81 -33.86 89.87
N TYR A 749 -4.16 -34.83 89.03
CA TYR A 749 -4.36 -34.62 87.59
C TYR A 749 -5.78 -34.10 87.35
N ILE A 750 -5.92 -32.87 86.81
CA ILE A 750 -7.23 -32.24 86.54
C ILE A 750 -7.79 -32.68 85.17
N GLY A 751 -6.92 -32.88 84.17
CA GLY A 751 -7.31 -33.23 82.80
C GLY A 751 -7.39 -32.04 81.83
N GLY A 752 -7.41 -32.34 80.53
CA GLY A 752 -7.69 -31.37 79.47
C GLY A 752 -9.19 -31.25 79.20
N HIS A 753 -9.62 -30.11 78.67
CA HIS A 753 -10.99 -29.88 78.19
C HIS A 753 -10.97 -28.97 76.96
N GLU A 754 -12.01 -29.06 76.12
CA GLU A 754 -12.18 -28.25 74.92
C GLU A 754 -13.62 -27.70 74.83
N HIS A 755 -13.80 -26.62 74.08
CA HIS A 755 -15.10 -26.03 73.80
C HIS A 755 -15.31 -25.91 72.28
N THR A 756 -16.57 -26.02 71.82
CA THR A 756 -16.95 -25.75 70.42
C THR A 756 -17.62 -24.38 70.30
N MET A 757 -17.27 -23.60 69.28
CA MET A 757 -17.87 -22.29 68.98
C MET A 757 -18.42 -22.25 67.54
N TYR A 758 -19.70 -21.93 67.39
CA TYR A 758 -20.33 -21.74 66.08
C TYR A 758 -20.03 -20.34 65.53
N ILE A 759 -19.45 -20.25 64.32
CA ILE A 759 -19.05 -18.97 63.68
C ILE A 759 -20.17 -18.37 62.81
N GLY A 760 -20.94 -19.21 62.09
CA GLY A 760 -22.02 -18.79 61.18
C GLY A 760 -21.56 -18.50 59.73
N PRO A 761 -22.51 -18.42 58.77
CA PRO A 761 -22.22 -18.11 57.36
C PRO A 761 -21.97 -16.61 57.12
N HIS A 762 -21.17 -16.29 56.10
CA HIS A 762 -20.95 -14.91 55.61
C HIS A 762 -20.71 -14.92 54.08
N GLY A 763 -20.68 -13.73 53.45
CA GLY A 763 -20.47 -13.58 51.99
C GLY A 763 -19.77 -12.27 51.61
N HIS A 764 -19.50 -12.09 50.31
CA HIS A 764 -18.76 -10.95 49.77
C HIS A 764 -19.44 -10.36 48.53
N VAL A 765 -19.25 -9.06 48.30
CA VAL A 765 -19.57 -8.40 47.02
C VAL A 765 -18.42 -8.64 46.06
N VAL A 766 -18.71 -9.16 44.87
CA VAL A 766 -17.73 -9.38 43.79
C VAL A 766 -18.01 -8.37 42.68
N ILE A 767 -17.01 -7.55 42.36
CA ILE A 767 -17.02 -6.61 41.24
C ILE A 767 -16.03 -7.15 40.22
N VAL A 768 -16.49 -7.30 38.97
CA VAL A 768 -15.64 -7.64 37.83
C VAL A 768 -15.44 -6.37 37.04
N ASP A 769 -14.22 -5.84 37.04
CA ASP A 769 -13.88 -4.63 36.29
C ASP A 769 -14.03 -4.85 34.79
N ALA A 770 -14.36 -3.78 34.07
CA ALA A 770 -14.45 -3.82 32.61
C ALA A 770 -13.06 -4.04 32.00
N ASP A 771 -12.94 -5.00 31.09
CA ASP A 771 -11.72 -5.28 30.34
C ASP A 771 -11.99 -5.22 28.82
N GLY A 772 -11.08 -4.57 28.08
CA GLY A 772 -11.19 -4.35 26.64
C GLY A 772 -10.85 -2.93 26.20
N ASN A 773 -10.83 -2.75 24.88
CA ASN A 773 -10.62 -1.45 24.24
C ASN A 773 -11.94 -0.68 24.08
N ALA A 774 -11.85 0.58 23.67
CA ALA A 774 -13.04 1.40 23.35
C ALA A 774 -13.89 0.82 22.20
N GLU A 775 -13.28 0.06 21.29
CA GLU A 775 -13.95 -0.58 20.15
C GLU A 775 -13.57 -2.06 20.04
N THR A 776 -14.53 -2.87 19.60
CA THR A 776 -14.34 -4.27 19.21
C THR A 776 -13.80 -4.31 17.78
N THR A 777 -12.52 -4.65 17.63
CA THR A 777 -11.85 -4.64 16.33
C THR A 777 -11.45 -6.03 15.85
N VAL A 778 -11.42 -6.20 14.53
CA VAL A 778 -10.65 -7.26 13.86
C VAL A 778 -9.36 -6.65 13.31
N LYS A 779 -8.37 -7.48 12.95
CA LYS A 779 -7.19 -6.99 12.23
C LYS A 779 -7.64 -6.25 10.97
N ASN A 780 -7.31 -4.96 10.89
CA ASN A 780 -7.71 -4.07 9.82
C ASN A 780 -6.53 -3.21 9.37
N ILE A 781 -6.62 -2.67 8.16
CA ILE A 781 -5.67 -1.70 7.59
C ILE A 781 -6.49 -0.47 7.20
N ALA A 782 -5.99 0.72 7.56
CA ALA A 782 -6.64 1.98 7.24
C ALA A 782 -6.47 2.31 5.74
N PHE A 783 -7.59 2.50 5.06
CA PHE A 783 -7.67 3.06 3.71
C PHE A 783 -8.64 4.24 3.72
N ASN A 784 -8.40 5.22 2.86
CA ASN A 784 -9.37 6.29 2.62
C ASN A 784 -10.44 5.76 1.67
N TYR A 785 -11.69 5.68 2.12
CA TYR A 785 -12.79 5.38 1.20
C TYR A 785 -13.05 6.59 0.30
N ILE A 786 -12.87 6.39 -1.01
CA ILE A 786 -13.21 7.38 -2.04
C ILE A 786 -14.33 6.86 -2.93
N VAL A 787 -15.00 7.79 -3.61
CA VAL A 787 -16.04 7.49 -4.59
C VAL A 787 -15.82 8.29 -5.86
N ARG A 788 -16.04 7.68 -7.03
CA ARG A 788 -16.00 8.40 -8.31
C ARG A 788 -17.21 9.31 -8.42
N LEU A 789 -17.00 10.56 -8.83
CA LEU A 789 -18.05 11.58 -8.88
C LEU A 789 -18.91 11.51 -10.15
N ALA A 790 -18.29 11.23 -11.30
CA ALA A 790 -18.93 11.22 -12.63
C ALA A 790 -18.45 10.06 -13.50
#